data_AF-A0AAD9UZW2-F1
#
_entry.id   AF-A0AAD9UZW2-F1
#
_cell.length_a   1.000
_cell.length_b   1.000
_cell.length_c   1.000
_cell.angle_alpha   90.00
_cell.angle_beta   90.00
_cell.angle_gamma   90.00
#
_symmetry.space_group_name_H-M   'P 1'
#
loop_
_entity.id
_entity.type
_entity.pdbx_description
1 polymer ?
#
loop_
_entity_poly.entity_id
_entity_poly.type
_entity_poly.pdbx_seq_one_letter_code
_entity_poly.pdbx_strand_id
1 'polypeptide(L)'
;MYGLFAPLHKIVVSSLPLPARYQSQSQQEDEMLDSVNTFGSCSSLSSISSALSGSSFALKALSPSTSQNVCAPEAELSDMKSPPHQSSQWDKSPGQPPPSPGLNTSQLVALQEFANLRDASGYIVPNKEEALEDREKQIQTLLAEREFEQAEAASATSQIAKAEEEVVRLKETHSKALVEKNKVIKELQKLMEAKEGEKGDLQTQLEEERRKSEDLEFKLEEEEITLGDELKIEQKEVETLEIELKEKIASLQQLKKDFQVEQDKKLSALSKVAELESEILEYKSQFLLQQTALSESGVKNEELKATLSGHLEEQSAFVNHREQEIAKNNEKIADLQRDLEERRKERKDLEIELKTTKLELVKSKDENESLQKSLKELKEKLHMKEDEFSTLCSELQVIKDTTLELQKQLHFSEIKSENLSADKNKLESELAVLLKNSGDSSQKLVYLNEQLRDKDREIATLNSSSAEYRVKISTLSDSLSQAKELHDKDLRALEKSYAEKTEASEKMIKQLQSELKESFEKEDIMKSAHQADLQVLSKAKDDEISALCEKMKKQAEEEKSLMSELLEVKALKEELSKERNSLKVKLDASMQVAENSGIAETKYADLSEKYSELREEHQKLVSTNKDLFQENADMREKYQQLTTTKESIEKHKLELEAIVQQKTSHADTLEKEIEAANLSVSSKEEQLQLMRSSASDAEMMIMNLRREMQEAVQEKEKLIKDVIKDKDILQESVTSLHSRNIELKTEKIKLMEELEEANSEIRELNSQLKLNATSGDSESAVVNLDREASQDSLEVKESSINHQHEENANLKSQVDFLNSVIVDLQRKNEHLESKIEAITMGNVAEINGSMGVLSDDEEPMKPGLKQRLFCDICDIFDAHDTDDCPTQSSTSFDSQGIQHHGNRNEERPYCGTCEMFGHWTHECDDEETF
;
A
#
# COMPACT_ATOMS: atom_id res chain seq x y z
N MET A 1 70.64 14.50 -0.62
CA MET A 1 71.40 14.61 -1.88
C MET A 1 71.33 13.27 -2.62
N TYR A 2 71.74 13.24 -3.88
CA TYR A 2 71.95 12.07 -4.75
C TYR A 2 72.69 10.89 -4.06
N GLY A 3 72.55 9.62 -4.46
CA GLY A 3 71.66 9.04 -5.48
C GLY A 3 72.34 7.96 -6.34
N LEU A 4 71.52 7.07 -6.96
CA LEU A 4 71.84 6.14 -8.07
C LEU A 4 72.93 5.06 -7.85
N PHE A 5 72.62 3.79 -8.20
CA PHE A 5 73.30 3.06 -9.29
C PHE A 5 72.73 1.64 -9.54
N ALA A 6 72.29 1.40 -10.77
CA ALA A 6 72.37 0.14 -11.52
C ALA A 6 73.13 0.49 -12.83
N PRO A 7 73.78 -0.42 -13.62
CA PRO A 7 73.07 -1.54 -14.27
C PRO A 7 73.88 -2.79 -14.79
N LEU A 8 73.19 -3.91 -15.07
CA LEU A 8 73.48 -4.92 -16.15
C LEU A 8 74.84 -5.72 -16.09
N HIS A 9 75.14 -6.78 -16.87
CA HIS A 9 74.44 -7.59 -17.90
C HIS A 9 75.08 -9.01 -18.07
N LYS A 10 74.28 -10.07 -18.27
CA LYS A 10 74.46 -11.18 -19.26
C LYS A 10 73.27 -12.17 -19.18
N ILE A 11 72.54 -12.67 -20.20
CA ILE A 11 72.67 -12.89 -21.67
C ILE A 11 73.58 -14.08 -22.04
N VAL A 12 73.20 -15.07 -22.90
CA VAL A 12 71.91 -15.54 -23.53
C VAL A 12 72.20 -16.93 -24.17
N VAL A 13 71.32 -17.91 -24.40
CA VAL A 13 70.26 -18.21 -25.44
C VAL A 13 69.66 -19.62 -25.09
N SER A 14 68.56 -20.20 -25.60
CA SER A 14 67.41 -19.89 -26.52
C SER A 14 66.33 -21.02 -26.29
N SER A 15 65.30 -21.36 -27.10
CA SER A 15 64.78 -20.92 -28.42
C SER A 15 63.28 -21.31 -28.61
N LEU A 16 62.65 -20.64 -29.60
CA LEU A 16 61.42 -20.94 -30.36
C LEU A 16 61.73 -20.51 -31.83
N PRO A 17 60.93 -20.72 -32.93
CA PRO A 17 59.44 -20.68 -32.99
C PRO A 17 58.64 -21.44 -34.12
N LEU A 18 57.32 -21.64 -33.90
CA LEU A 18 56.20 -21.57 -34.89
C LEU A 18 56.17 -22.56 -36.12
N PRO A 19 55.17 -22.55 -37.04
CA PRO A 19 53.72 -22.87 -36.83
C PRO A 19 53.06 -23.75 -37.96
N ALA A 20 51.76 -24.14 -37.81
CA ALA A 20 50.65 -23.91 -38.78
C ALA A 20 49.54 -25.01 -38.95
N ARG A 21 48.32 -24.53 -39.27
CA ARG A 21 47.26 -25.04 -40.20
C ARG A 21 46.39 -26.31 -39.95
N TYR A 22 45.07 -26.03 -39.88
CA TYR A 22 43.94 -26.55 -40.72
C TYR A 22 43.42 -28.02 -40.68
N GLN A 23 42.10 -28.11 -40.39
CA GLN A 23 41.03 -28.90 -41.04
C GLN A 23 41.07 -30.45 -41.20
N SER A 24 39.96 -31.05 -40.71
CA SER A 24 39.04 -32.00 -41.40
C SER A 24 39.25 -33.54 -41.42
N GLN A 25 38.10 -34.21 -41.31
CA GLN A 25 37.68 -35.53 -41.83
C GLN A 25 38.24 -36.85 -41.25
N SER A 26 37.42 -37.44 -40.36
CA SER A 26 36.79 -38.78 -40.47
C SER A 26 37.23 -39.78 -41.56
N GLN A 27 37.40 -41.05 -41.18
CA GLN A 27 36.63 -42.23 -41.67
C GLN A 27 36.88 -43.44 -40.71
N GLN A 28 35.89 -44.31 -40.41
CA GLN A 28 35.63 -45.65 -41.03
C GLN A 28 36.92 -46.51 -41.13
N GLU A 29 37.05 -47.78 -40.74
CA GLU A 29 36.19 -48.97 -40.48
C GLU A 29 37.16 -50.07 -39.87
N ASP A 30 36.84 -51.31 -39.45
CA ASP A 30 35.64 -52.14 -39.61
C ASP A 30 35.48 -53.27 -38.54
N GLU A 31 34.27 -53.84 -38.52
CA GLU A 31 33.79 -55.18 -38.07
C GLU A 31 34.48 -56.10 -37.02
N MET A 32 33.64 -56.68 -36.15
CA MET A 32 33.42 -58.14 -35.91
C MET A 32 32.74 -58.35 -34.54
N LEU A 33 31.66 -59.09 -34.31
CA LEU A 33 30.46 -59.56 -35.01
C LEU A 33 29.74 -60.50 -34.00
N ASP A 34 28.41 -60.65 -34.10
CA ASP A 34 27.57 -61.70 -33.46
C ASP A 34 27.39 -61.77 -31.91
N SER A 35 26.19 -62.07 -31.37
CA SER A 35 24.83 -62.00 -31.94
C SER A 35 23.69 -62.25 -30.91
N VAL A 36 22.50 -61.67 -31.16
CA VAL A 36 21.13 -62.25 -30.99
C VAL A 36 20.63 -62.66 -29.57
N ASN A 37 19.41 -62.36 -29.10
CA ASN A 37 18.31 -61.45 -29.49
C ASN A 37 17.45 -61.12 -28.21
N THR A 38 16.77 -59.97 -28.02
CA THR A 38 15.66 -59.30 -28.78
C THR A 38 14.34 -60.07 -28.64
N PHE A 39 13.15 -59.51 -28.33
CA PHE A 39 12.52 -58.19 -28.55
C PHE A 39 11.99 -57.56 -27.22
N GLY A 40 11.60 -56.28 -27.08
CA GLY A 40 11.06 -55.27 -28.02
C GLY A 40 9.55 -55.05 -27.74
N SER A 41 8.89 -53.90 -27.91
CA SER A 41 9.15 -52.59 -28.56
C SER A 41 7.99 -51.62 -28.16
N CYS A 42 7.96 -50.30 -28.39
CA CYS A 42 8.93 -49.24 -28.70
C CYS A 42 8.29 -47.87 -28.37
N SER A 43 9.10 -46.82 -28.21
CA SER A 43 8.66 -45.41 -28.08
C SER A 43 8.55 -44.70 -29.44
N SER A 44 8.05 -43.45 -29.48
CA SER A 44 8.20 -42.55 -30.65
C SER A 44 8.06 -41.06 -30.30
N LEU A 45 9.14 -40.31 -30.53
CA LEU A 45 9.16 -38.86 -30.79
C LEU A 45 10.22 -38.61 -31.86
N SER A 46 9.88 -37.89 -32.92
CA SER A 46 10.84 -37.43 -33.95
C SER A 46 10.25 -36.33 -34.82
N SER A 47 11.10 -35.35 -35.19
CA SER A 47 10.76 -34.22 -36.06
C SER A 47 11.47 -34.34 -37.43
N ILE A 48 11.11 -33.48 -38.41
CA ILE A 48 11.99 -32.73 -39.36
C ILE A 48 11.39 -32.52 -40.78
N SER A 49 11.56 -31.28 -41.29
CA SER A 49 11.56 -30.79 -42.70
C SER A 49 10.33 -30.84 -43.62
N SER A 50 9.95 -29.65 -44.12
CA SER A 50 10.05 -29.27 -45.55
C SER A 50 10.06 -27.73 -45.70
N ALA A 51 10.35 -27.18 -46.89
CA ALA A 51 10.82 -25.78 -47.05
C ALA A 51 10.25 -25.02 -48.29
N LEU A 52 10.75 -23.79 -48.52
CA LEU A 52 10.51 -22.82 -49.65
C LEU A 52 9.29 -21.87 -49.45
N SER A 53 9.32 -20.56 -49.79
CA SER A 53 10.42 -19.70 -50.33
C SER A 53 10.15 -18.17 -50.24
N GLY A 54 11.18 -17.38 -49.88
CA GLY A 54 11.49 -16.00 -50.38
C GLY A 54 10.60 -14.80 -49.96
N SER A 55 11.10 -13.55 -49.86
CA SER A 55 12.49 -13.03 -49.93
C SER A 55 12.65 -11.60 -49.37
N SER A 56 13.69 -11.37 -48.55
CA SER A 56 14.77 -10.34 -48.62
C SER A 56 14.57 -8.93 -49.25
N PHE A 57 15.26 -7.82 -48.85
CA PHE A 57 16.26 -7.56 -47.78
C PHE A 57 16.48 -6.03 -47.54
N ALA A 58 16.77 -5.66 -46.28
CA ALA A 58 17.81 -4.71 -45.79
C ALA A 58 17.92 -3.20 -46.17
N LEU A 59 18.70 -2.50 -45.32
CA LEU A 59 19.00 -1.05 -45.27
C LEU A 59 20.39 -0.70 -45.86
N LYS A 60 20.55 0.49 -46.46
CA LYS A 60 21.57 1.49 -46.06
C LYS A 60 21.37 2.87 -46.72
N ALA A 61 22.07 3.89 -46.19
CA ALA A 61 21.82 5.32 -46.45
C ALA A 61 22.97 6.02 -47.20
N LEU A 62 22.67 7.17 -47.83
CA LEU A 62 23.52 8.37 -47.92
C LEU A 62 22.78 9.53 -48.64
N SER A 63 23.13 10.76 -48.29
CA SER A 63 22.69 12.05 -48.87
C SER A 63 23.91 12.79 -49.47
N PRO A 64 23.80 13.94 -50.19
CA PRO A 64 22.63 14.80 -50.44
C PRO A 64 22.44 15.30 -51.91
N SER A 65 21.47 16.21 -52.08
CA SER A 65 21.42 17.30 -53.08
C SER A 65 20.91 17.03 -54.52
N THR A 66 20.07 18.00 -54.96
CA THR A 66 19.85 18.48 -56.34
C THR A 66 18.80 17.78 -57.21
N SER A 67 17.70 18.54 -57.45
CA SER A 67 16.83 18.51 -58.64
C SER A 67 16.00 17.25 -58.96
N GLN A 68 14.86 17.11 -58.28
CA GLN A 68 13.61 17.64 -58.87
C GLN A 68 12.55 17.92 -57.79
N ASN A 69 12.14 19.18 -57.68
CA ASN A 69 11.10 19.64 -56.74
C ASN A 69 9.75 19.75 -57.47
N VAL A 70 8.67 19.28 -56.85
CA VAL A 70 7.33 19.87 -57.00
C VAL A 70 6.67 19.92 -55.62
N CYS A 71 6.98 20.99 -54.88
CA CYS A 71 6.13 21.49 -53.80
C CYS A 71 5.27 22.62 -54.38
N ALA A 72 3.96 22.61 -54.10
CA ALA A 72 3.06 23.76 -54.27
C ALA A 72 1.64 23.45 -53.71
N PRO A 73 0.90 24.45 -53.19
CA PRO A 73 1.44 25.54 -52.38
C PRO A 73 0.55 25.90 -51.17
N GLU A 74 1.17 26.38 -50.09
CA GLU A 74 0.53 27.38 -49.22
C GLU A 74 0.42 28.69 -50.00
N ALA A 75 -0.65 29.46 -49.80
CA ALA A 75 -0.83 30.78 -50.41
C ALA A 75 -0.74 31.86 -49.33
N GLU A 76 0.28 32.71 -49.42
CA GLU A 76 0.65 33.67 -48.38
C GLU A 76 -0.28 34.89 -48.28
N LEU A 77 -0.18 35.54 -47.11
CA LEU A 77 -0.55 36.93 -46.88
C LEU A 77 0.03 37.87 -47.93
N SER A 78 -0.78 38.81 -48.44
CA SER A 78 -0.28 40.15 -48.75
C SER A 78 -1.40 41.20 -48.60
N ASP A 79 -0.99 42.40 -48.17
CA ASP A 79 -1.81 43.57 -47.84
C ASP A 79 -2.91 43.97 -48.87
N MET A 80 -3.95 44.67 -48.40
CA MET A 80 -4.05 46.14 -48.60
C MET A 80 -5.24 46.82 -47.89
N LYS A 81 -4.89 47.82 -47.08
CA LYS A 81 -5.50 49.17 -46.93
C LYS A 81 -6.93 49.44 -47.45
N SER A 82 -7.77 49.98 -46.56
CA SER A 82 -8.78 51.03 -46.87
C SER A 82 -8.09 52.33 -47.36
N PRO A 83 -8.74 53.28 -48.07
CA PRO A 83 -10.16 53.70 -48.08
C PRO A 83 -10.74 53.64 -49.54
N PRO A 84 -11.71 54.45 -50.08
CA PRO A 84 -12.53 55.55 -49.52
C PRO A 84 -14.03 55.58 -49.93
N HIS A 85 -14.73 56.67 -49.57
CA HIS A 85 -15.98 57.11 -50.20
C HIS A 85 -15.72 57.73 -51.59
N GLN A 86 -16.65 57.58 -52.55
CA GLN A 86 -17.52 58.66 -53.12
C GLN A 86 -18.27 58.22 -54.40
N SER A 87 -19.46 58.84 -54.63
CA SER A 87 -20.06 59.34 -55.91
C SER A 87 -19.63 58.71 -57.27
N SER A 88 -20.47 58.48 -58.30
CA SER A 88 -21.90 58.83 -58.59
C SER A 88 -22.35 58.12 -59.91
N GLN A 89 -23.66 58.10 -60.22
CA GLN A 89 -24.26 58.03 -61.60
C GLN A 89 -23.92 56.80 -62.50
N TRP A 90 -24.77 56.25 -63.39
CA TRP A 90 -25.98 56.72 -64.07
C TRP A 90 -26.80 55.55 -64.70
N ASP A 91 -28.13 55.72 -64.76
CA ASP A 91 -29.04 55.50 -65.92
C ASP A 91 -29.39 54.09 -66.51
N LYS A 92 -30.64 54.01 -67.02
CA LYS A 92 -31.31 53.03 -67.94
C LYS A 92 -31.86 51.66 -67.47
N SER A 93 -33.18 51.53 -67.71
CA SER A 93 -34.05 50.32 -67.78
C SER A 93 -33.89 49.58 -69.14
N PRO A 94 -34.70 48.55 -69.54
CA PRO A 94 -35.83 47.86 -68.86
C PRO A 94 -35.82 46.30 -68.92
N GLY A 95 -36.80 45.62 -68.29
CA GLY A 95 -37.04 44.17 -68.42
C GLY A 95 -38.37 43.68 -67.79
N GLN A 96 -39.03 42.69 -68.39
CA GLN A 96 -40.41 42.24 -68.08
C GLN A 96 -40.52 41.19 -66.94
N PRO A 97 -41.71 41.04 -66.32
CA PRO A 97 -42.14 39.83 -65.60
C PRO A 97 -42.85 38.81 -66.54
N PRO A 98 -42.82 37.49 -66.23
CA PRO A 98 -43.56 36.44 -66.95
C PRO A 98 -44.79 35.94 -66.12
N PRO A 99 -45.50 34.83 -66.44
CA PRO A 99 -46.84 34.98 -67.02
C PRO A 99 -47.98 34.21 -66.31
N SER A 100 -49.23 34.48 -66.68
CA SER A 100 -50.42 33.66 -66.37
C SER A 100 -51.50 33.84 -67.46
N PRO A 101 -52.38 32.86 -67.69
CA PRO A 101 -53.11 32.72 -68.96
C PRO A 101 -54.42 33.54 -69.05
N GLY A 102 -54.85 33.81 -70.28
CA GLY A 102 -56.10 34.51 -70.61
C GLY A 102 -57.23 33.56 -71.07
N LEU A 103 -57.91 33.93 -72.16
CA LEU A 103 -59.26 33.53 -72.65
C LEU A 103 -60.38 34.48 -72.14
N ASN A 104 -61.27 35.01 -72.97
CA ASN A 104 -61.26 35.07 -74.44
C ASN A 104 -62.20 36.18 -75.00
N THR A 105 -62.15 36.42 -76.32
CA THR A 105 -63.07 37.23 -77.15
C THR A 105 -63.14 38.76 -76.91
N SER A 106 -63.58 39.60 -77.85
CA SER A 106 -63.34 39.77 -79.32
C SER A 106 -64.26 40.88 -79.86
N GLN A 107 -63.96 41.45 -81.05
CA GLN A 107 -64.71 42.51 -81.76
C GLN A 107 -64.63 43.90 -81.09
N LEU A 108 -64.11 45.00 -81.68
CA LEU A 108 -63.57 45.32 -83.02
C LEU A 108 -64.59 45.81 -84.09
N VAL A 109 -64.80 47.14 -84.12
CA VAL A 109 -65.08 48.05 -85.28
C VAL A 109 -66.52 48.12 -85.85
N ALA A 110 -66.80 49.28 -86.49
CA ALA A 110 -67.95 49.67 -87.33
C ALA A 110 -69.19 50.18 -86.54
N LEU A 111 -69.94 51.23 -86.94
CA LEU A 111 -69.90 52.24 -88.03
C LEU A 111 -70.15 53.63 -87.36
N GLN A 112 -69.65 54.81 -87.76
CA GLN A 112 -69.68 55.56 -89.04
C GLN A 112 -71.08 55.86 -89.62
N GLU A 113 -71.37 57.16 -89.78
CA GLU A 113 -72.39 57.79 -90.64
C GLU A 113 -73.84 57.22 -90.69
N PHE A 114 -74.80 58.07 -90.33
CA PHE A 114 -75.88 58.39 -91.26
C PHE A 114 -76.27 59.87 -91.15
N ALA A 115 -76.54 60.50 -92.31
CA ALA A 115 -76.91 61.91 -92.41
C ALA A 115 -78.40 62.08 -92.77
N ASN A 116 -78.88 63.31 -92.60
CA ASN A 116 -80.21 63.84 -92.93
C ASN A 116 -80.94 63.14 -94.11
N LEU A 117 -82.23 62.82 -93.93
CA LEU A 117 -83.22 62.83 -95.02
C LEU A 117 -84.65 63.12 -94.51
N ARG A 118 -85.52 63.53 -95.45
CA ARG A 118 -86.70 64.39 -95.30
C ARG A 118 -88.02 63.76 -94.83
N ASP A 119 -88.84 64.65 -94.25
CA ASP A 119 -90.28 64.90 -94.46
C ASP A 119 -91.33 63.76 -94.43
N ALA A 120 -92.30 63.97 -93.53
CA ALA A 120 -93.76 63.84 -93.75
C ALA A 120 -94.36 62.47 -94.18
N SER A 121 -94.82 61.71 -93.17
CA SER A 121 -96.26 61.47 -93.01
C SER A 121 -96.58 61.34 -91.51
N GLY A 122 -97.80 61.66 -91.09
CA GLY A 122 -98.16 61.66 -89.66
C GLY A 122 -99.03 60.46 -89.27
N TYR A 123 -99.08 60.14 -87.98
CA TYR A 123 -100.32 59.71 -87.31
C TYR A 123 -100.22 59.94 -85.78
N ILE A 124 -101.22 60.65 -85.25
CA ILE A 124 -101.67 60.79 -83.85
C ILE A 124 -100.58 60.80 -82.74
N VAL A 125 -100.46 61.95 -82.07
CA VAL A 125 -99.74 62.14 -80.80
C VAL A 125 -100.64 61.74 -79.61
N PRO A 126 -100.27 60.74 -78.77
CA PRO A 126 -100.80 60.60 -77.41
C PRO A 126 -100.21 61.68 -76.48
N ASN A 127 -100.80 61.86 -75.29
CA ASN A 127 -100.70 63.14 -74.57
C ASN A 127 -99.26 63.58 -74.23
N LYS A 128 -98.93 64.85 -74.55
CA LYS A 128 -97.58 65.41 -74.38
C LYS A 128 -97.14 65.51 -72.91
N GLU A 129 -98.10 65.53 -71.99
CA GLU A 129 -97.88 65.63 -70.54
C GLU A 129 -97.40 64.30 -69.94
N GLU A 130 -97.99 63.18 -70.35
CA GLU A 130 -97.64 61.81 -69.94
C GLU A 130 -96.17 61.48 -70.28
N ALA A 131 -95.75 61.83 -71.51
CA ALA A 131 -94.37 61.68 -71.97
C ALA A 131 -93.35 62.66 -71.33
N LEU A 132 -93.81 63.65 -70.56
CA LEU A 132 -92.97 64.50 -69.72
C LEU A 132 -92.86 63.92 -68.30
N GLU A 133 -93.98 63.51 -67.70
CA GLU A 133 -93.97 62.85 -66.39
C GLU A 133 -93.11 61.59 -66.36
N ASP A 134 -93.18 60.74 -67.39
CA ASP A 134 -92.37 59.51 -67.44
C ASP A 134 -90.88 59.80 -67.63
N ARG A 135 -90.52 60.90 -68.30
CA ARG A 135 -89.13 61.38 -68.35
C ARG A 135 -88.68 61.98 -67.02
N GLU A 136 -89.55 62.66 -66.28
CA GLU A 136 -89.24 63.17 -64.95
C GLU A 136 -89.05 62.04 -63.94
N LYS A 137 -89.91 61.01 -63.98
CA LYS A 137 -89.73 59.74 -63.23
C LYS A 137 -88.41 59.07 -63.61
N GLN A 138 -88.08 58.95 -64.90
CA GLN A 138 -86.81 58.36 -65.34
C GLN A 138 -85.59 59.14 -64.84
N ILE A 139 -85.64 60.48 -64.83
CA ILE A 139 -84.57 61.33 -64.29
C ILE A 139 -84.45 61.14 -62.76
N GLN A 140 -85.57 61.06 -62.03
CA GLN A 140 -85.56 60.77 -60.60
C GLN A 140 -84.99 59.38 -60.28
N THR A 141 -85.31 58.36 -61.08
CA THR A 141 -84.72 57.02 -60.95
C THR A 141 -83.22 57.04 -61.19
N LEU A 142 -82.75 57.65 -62.27
CA LEU A 142 -81.31 57.79 -62.57
C LEU A 142 -80.55 58.61 -61.53
N LEU A 143 -81.20 59.57 -60.86
CA LEU A 143 -80.62 60.30 -59.73
C LEU A 143 -80.51 59.41 -58.48
N ALA A 144 -81.55 58.61 -58.16
CA ALA A 144 -81.52 57.67 -57.05
C ALA A 144 -80.49 56.54 -57.27
N GLU A 145 -80.36 56.02 -58.49
CA GLU A 145 -79.32 55.07 -58.89
C GLU A 145 -77.93 55.70 -58.71
N ARG A 146 -77.71 56.92 -59.20
CA ARG A 146 -76.45 57.67 -59.03
C ARG A 146 -76.14 58.02 -57.58
N GLU A 147 -77.14 58.21 -56.72
CA GLU A 147 -76.96 58.41 -55.28
C GLU A 147 -76.61 57.09 -54.57
N PHE A 148 -77.22 55.97 -54.98
CA PHE A 148 -76.85 54.63 -54.53
C PHE A 148 -75.42 54.27 -54.93
N GLU A 149 -75.03 54.47 -56.20
CA GLU A 149 -73.65 54.27 -56.68
C GLU A 149 -72.63 55.11 -55.89
N GLN A 150 -72.97 56.35 -55.53
CA GLN A 150 -72.10 57.18 -54.69
C GLN A 150 -72.01 56.67 -53.24
N ALA A 151 -73.11 56.17 -52.68
CA ALA A 151 -73.10 55.55 -51.35
C ALA A 151 -72.31 54.23 -51.33
N GLU A 152 -72.42 53.41 -52.37
CA GLU A 152 -71.65 52.18 -52.54
C GLU A 152 -70.16 52.48 -52.77
N ALA A 153 -69.82 53.45 -53.63
CA ALA A 153 -68.44 53.89 -53.83
C ALA A 153 -67.81 54.48 -52.55
N ALA A 154 -68.58 55.24 -51.76
CA ALA A 154 -68.13 55.73 -50.46
C ALA A 154 -67.95 54.59 -49.43
N SER A 155 -68.84 53.59 -49.44
CA SER A 155 -68.71 52.37 -48.62
C SER A 155 -67.46 51.57 -49.00
N ALA A 156 -67.23 51.31 -50.29
CA ALA A 156 -66.05 50.64 -50.80
C ALA A 156 -64.76 51.41 -50.45
N THR A 157 -64.76 52.73 -50.60
CA THR A 157 -63.63 53.59 -50.19
C THR A 157 -63.36 53.50 -48.67
N SER A 158 -64.41 53.45 -47.85
CA SER A 158 -64.26 53.24 -46.39
C SER A 158 -63.72 51.85 -46.04
N GLN A 159 -64.10 50.81 -46.80
CA GLN A 159 -63.59 49.45 -46.61
C GLN A 159 -62.11 49.35 -47.04
N ILE A 160 -61.73 49.98 -48.15
CA ILE A 160 -60.33 50.07 -48.59
C ILE A 160 -59.48 50.79 -47.53
N ALA A 161 -59.91 51.96 -47.05
CA ALA A 161 -59.16 52.69 -46.02
C ALA A 161 -58.95 51.88 -44.72
N LYS A 162 -59.96 51.10 -44.29
CA LYS A 162 -59.85 50.19 -43.13
C LYS A 162 -58.87 49.04 -43.40
N ALA A 163 -58.89 48.46 -44.60
CA ALA A 163 -57.96 47.41 -45.00
C ALA A 163 -56.51 47.94 -45.09
N GLU A 164 -56.31 49.17 -45.57
CA GLU A 164 -55.01 49.84 -45.58
C GLU A 164 -54.49 50.10 -44.16
N GLU A 165 -55.34 50.61 -43.25
CA GLU A 165 -55.01 50.77 -41.82
C GLU A 165 -54.64 49.44 -41.15
N GLU A 166 -55.39 48.37 -41.44
CA GLU A 166 -55.08 47.02 -40.96
C GLU A 166 -53.75 46.49 -41.50
N VAL A 167 -53.47 46.68 -42.78
CA VAL A 167 -52.18 46.33 -43.40
C VAL A 167 -51.02 47.12 -42.77
N VAL A 168 -51.22 48.38 -42.38
CA VAL A 168 -50.23 49.16 -41.64
C VAL A 168 -50.02 48.60 -40.22
N ARG A 169 -51.10 48.32 -39.47
CA ARG A 169 -51.02 47.69 -38.14
C ARG A 169 -50.31 46.33 -38.18
N LEU A 170 -50.58 45.51 -39.20
CA LEU A 170 -49.93 44.21 -39.41
C LEU A 170 -48.44 44.35 -39.76
N LYS A 171 -48.06 45.35 -40.58
CA LYS A 171 -46.65 45.66 -40.88
C LYS A 171 -45.90 46.16 -39.64
N GLU A 172 -46.52 47.00 -38.82
CA GLU A 172 -45.91 47.47 -37.57
C GLU A 172 -45.71 46.35 -36.54
N THR A 173 -46.72 45.52 -36.32
CA THR A 173 -46.65 44.40 -35.37
C THR A 173 -45.63 43.34 -35.84
N HIS A 174 -45.59 43.03 -37.13
CA HIS A 174 -44.55 42.19 -37.71
C HIS A 174 -43.15 42.78 -37.55
N SER A 175 -42.99 44.10 -37.77
CA SER A 175 -41.71 44.81 -37.58
C SER A 175 -41.23 44.74 -36.12
N LYS A 176 -42.13 44.98 -35.16
CA LYS A 176 -41.85 44.85 -33.72
C LYS A 176 -41.43 43.42 -33.35
N ALA A 177 -42.16 42.41 -33.83
CA ALA A 177 -41.82 41.00 -33.62
C ALA A 177 -40.49 40.58 -34.27
N LEU A 178 -40.10 41.17 -35.41
CA LEU A 178 -38.76 40.96 -36.00
C LEU A 178 -37.66 41.60 -35.15
N VAL A 179 -37.87 42.79 -34.58
CA VAL A 179 -36.90 43.43 -33.68
C VAL A 179 -36.71 42.60 -32.40
N GLU A 180 -37.80 42.11 -31.82
CA GLU A 180 -37.76 41.24 -30.63
C GLU A 180 -37.05 39.91 -30.92
N LYS A 181 -37.38 39.23 -32.03
CA LYS A 181 -36.66 38.02 -32.46
C LYS A 181 -35.16 38.27 -32.67
N ASN A 182 -34.79 39.38 -33.30
CA ASN A 182 -33.39 39.76 -33.46
C ASN A 182 -32.68 40.11 -32.13
N LYS A 183 -33.41 40.59 -31.12
CA LYS A 183 -32.89 40.78 -29.76
C LYS A 183 -32.63 39.44 -29.08
N VAL A 184 -33.60 38.52 -29.10
CA VAL A 184 -33.47 37.17 -28.54
C VAL A 184 -32.33 36.38 -29.21
N ILE A 185 -32.20 36.46 -30.55
CA ILE A 185 -31.08 35.83 -31.27
C ILE A 185 -29.72 36.36 -30.77
N LYS A 186 -29.57 37.67 -30.56
CA LYS A 186 -28.33 38.26 -30.02
C LYS A 186 -28.05 37.89 -28.57
N GLU A 187 -29.10 37.69 -27.76
CA GLU A 187 -28.96 37.25 -26.37
C GLU A 187 -28.57 35.76 -26.30
N LEU A 188 -29.12 34.92 -27.18
CA LEU A 188 -28.70 33.53 -27.36
C LEU A 188 -27.28 33.41 -27.92
N GLN A 189 -26.88 34.23 -28.89
CA GLN A 189 -25.52 34.25 -29.44
C GLN A 189 -24.48 34.53 -28.34
N LYS A 190 -24.70 35.57 -27.53
CA LYS A 190 -23.83 35.87 -26.37
C LYS A 190 -23.78 34.75 -25.34
N LEU A 191 -24.88 34.03 -25.12
CA LEU A 191 -24.91 32.90 -24.21
C LEU A 191 -24.13 31.70 -24.77
N MET A 192 -24.19 31.45 -26.08
CA MET A 192 -23.34 30.45 -26.74
C MET A 192 -21.86 30.85 -26.67
N GLU A 193 -21.50 32.08 -27.04
CA GLU A 193 -20.12 32.60 -26.94
C GLU A 193 -19.55 32.43 -25.51
N ALA A 194 -20.35 32.73 -24.48
CA ALA A 194 -19.95 32.53 -23.09
C ALA A 194 -19.77 31.05 -22.72
N LYS A 195 -20.65 30.15 -23.17
CA LYS A 195 -20.53 28.70 -22.91
C LYS A 195 -19.44 28.01 -23.75
N GLU A 196 -19.11 28.53 -24.92
CA GLU A 196 -17.94 28.10 -25.70
C GLU A 196 -16.63 28.54 -25.02
N GLY A 197 -16.60 29.74 -24.43
CA GLY A 197 -15.52 30.19 -23.55
C GLY A 197 -15.34 29.30 -22.32
N GLU A 198 -16.38 29.13 -21.50
CA GLU A 198 -16.36 28.24 -20.31
C GLU A 198 -15.91 26.81 -20.66
N LYS A 199 -16.35 26.29 -21.81
CA LYS A 199 -15.93 24.97 -22.30
C LYS A 199 -14.43 24.95 -22.64
N GLY A 200 -13.89 26.01 -23.26
CA GLY A 200 -12.47 26.13 -23.56
C GLY A 200 -11.60 26.20 -22.30
N ASP A 201 -12.05 26.94 -21.29
CA ASP A 201 -11.38 27.05 -19.99
C ASP A 201 -11.37 25.69 -19.27
N LEU A 202 -12.52 25.01 -19.19
CA LEU A 202 -12.63 23.66 -18.61
C LEU A 202 -11.81 22.62 -19.37
N GLN A 203 -11.75 22.69 -20.70
CA GLN A 203 -10.94 21.79 -21.52
C GLN A 203 -9.43 22.06 -21.33
N THR A 204 -9.04 23.30 -21.04
CA THR A 204 -7.65 23.67 -20.70
C THR A 204 -7.27 23.14 -19.32
N GLN A 205 -8.13 23.34 -18.32
CA GLN A 205 -7.95 22.78 -16.96
C GLN A 205 -7.84 21.26 -16.99
N LEU A 206 -8.66 20.57 -17.80
CA LEU A 206 -8.59 19.12 -17.96
C LEU A 206 -7.24 18.65 -18.52
N GLU A 207 -6.65 19.36 -19.48
CA GLU A 207 -5.32 19.06 -20.01
C GLU A 207 -4.20 19.39 -19.00
N GLU A 208 -4.36 20.43 -18.18
CA GLU A 208 -3.42 20.73 -17.09
C GLU A 208 -3.45 19.66 -15.98
N GLU A 209 -4.63 19.20 -15.55
CA GLU A 209 -4.73 18.09 -14.58
C GLU A 209 -4.27 16.75 -15.19
N ARG A 210 -4.48 16.53 -16.49
CA ARG A 210 -3.93 15.37 -17.22
C ARG A 210 -2.41 15.37 -17.16
N ARG A 211 -1.77 16.52 -17.44
CA ARG A 211 -0.30 16.65 -17.34
C ARG A 211 0.22 16.54 -15.92
N LYS A 212 -0.47 17.09 -14.92
CA LYS A 212 -0.10 16.90 -13.51
C LYS A 212 -0.18 15.42 -13.11
N SER A 213 -1.12 14.67 -13.69
CA SER A 213 -1.23 13.23 -13.49
C SER A 213 -0.06 12.49 -14.15
N GLU A 214 0.28 12.81 -15.41
CA GLU A 214 1.46 12.28 -16.12
C GLU A 214 2.77 12.60 -15.36
N ASP A 215 2.93 13.84 -14.87
CA ASP A 215 4.06 14.29 -14.05
C ASP A 215 4.14 13.61 -12.66
N LEU A 216 3.03 13.07 -12.15
CA LEU A 216 2.98 12.32 -10.88
C LEU A 216 3.25 10.83 -11.13
N GLU A 217 2.69 10.26 -12.20
CA GLU A 217 2.93 8.89 -12.65
C GLU A 217 4.43 8.68 -12.94
N PHE A 218 5.07 9.61 -13.67
CA PHE A 218 6.52 9.57 -13.90
C PHE A 218 7.35 9.63 -12.60
N LYS A 219 6.94 10.43 -11.62
CA LYS A 219 7.67 10.52 -10.33
C LYS A 219 7.50 9.26 -9.48
N LEU A 220 6.32 8.63 -9.53
CA LEU A 220 6.08 7.36 -8.86
C LEU A 220 6.86 6.21 -9.53
N GLU A 221 6.98 6.22 -10.86
CA GLU A 221 7.84 5.27 -11.58
C GLU A 221 9.34 5.50 -11.29
N GLU A 222 9.78 6.76 -11.20
CA GLU A 222 11.16 7.10 -10.77
C GLU A 222 11.42 6.64 -9.32
N GLU A 223 10.49 6.88 -8.39
CA GLU A 223 10.59 6.47 -6.98
C GLU A 223 10.53 4.94 -6.81
N GLU A 224 9.67 4.23 -7.55
CA GLU A 224 9.62 2.76 -7.57
C GLU A 224 10.93 2.16 -8.12
N ILE A 225 11.52 2.78 -9.15
CA ILE A 225 12.82 2.36 -9.69
C ILE A 225 13.93 2.57 -8.65
N THR A 226 13.99 3.73 -7.98
CA THR A 226 15.02 3.98 -6.96
C THR A 226 14.88 3.05 -5.76
N LEU A 227 13.67 2.91 -5.20
CA LEU A 227 13.41 2.03 -4.06
C LEU A 227 13.67 0.56 -4.44
N GLY A 228 13.33 0.19 -5.67
CA GLY A 228 13.59 -1.12 -6.24
C GLY A 228 15.08 -1.40 -6.46
N ASP A 229 15.94 -0.41 -6.70
CA ASP A 229 17.40 -0.59 -6.79
C ASP A 229 18.08 -0.52 -5.41
N GLU A 230 17.58 0.28 -4.46
CA GLU A 230 18.01 0.27 -3.06
C GLU A 230 17.75 -1.09 -2.41
N LEU A 231 16.56 -1.67 -2.58
CA LEU A 231 16.25 -3.04 -2.13
C LEU A 231 17.20 -4.09 -2.75
N LYS A 232 17.65 -3.91 -4.00
CA LYS A 232 18.66 -4.79 -4.65
C LYS A 232 20.08 -4.56 -4.14
N ILE A 233 20.34 -3.48 -3.40
CA ILE A 233 21.62 -3.23 -2.71
C ILE A 233 21.56 -3.87 -1.32
N GLU A 234 20.53 -3.56 -0.52
CA GLU A 234 20.32 -4.17 0.79
C GLU A 234 20.26 -5.71 0.71
N GLN A 235 19.53 -6.26 -0.28
CA GLN A 235 19.43 -7.71 -0.45
C GLN A 235 20.79 -8.37 -0.76
N LYS A 236 21.70 -7.70 -1.47
CA LYS A 236 23.08 -8.19 -1.69
C LYS A 236 23.93 -8.05 -0.43
N GLU A 237 23.74 -6.97 0.32
CA GLU A 237 24.46 -6.75 1.58
C GLU A 237 24.08 -7.83 2.60
N VAL A 238 22.78 -8.16 2.70
CA VAL A 238 22.26 -9.32 3.45
C VAL A 238 22.83 -10.65 2.93
N GLU A 239 22.89 -10.89 1.61
CA GLU A 239 23.55 -12.09 1.07
C GLU A 239 25.03 -12.17 1.48
N THR A 240 25.77 -11.06 1.46
CA THR A 240 27.19 -11.05 1.91
C THR A 240 27.33 -11.29 3.40
N LEU A 241 26.46 -10.70 4.24
CA LEU A 241 26.45 -10.93 5.69
C LEU A 241 26.05 -12.38 6.03
N GLU A 242 25.13 -12.97 5.27
CA GLU A 242 24.80 -14.40 5.38
C GLU A 242 26.00 -15.29 5.04
N ILE A 243 26.79 -14.95 4.02
CA ILE A 243 28.01 -15.69 3.65
C ILE A 243 29.06 -15.57 4.77
N GLU A 244 29.36 -14.36 5.25
CA GLU A 244 30.27 -14.15 6.38
C GLU A 244 29.82 -14.90 7.65
N LEU A 245 28.51 -14.93 7.93
CA LEU A 245 27.96 -15.64 9.08
C LEU A 245 28.16 -17.16 8.93
N LYS A 246 27.95 -17.72 7.73
CA LYS A 246 28.20 -19.13 7.42
C LYS A 246 29.69 -19.48 7.57
N GLU A 247 30.60 -18.61 7.14
CA GLU A 247 32.06 -18.78 7.33
C GLU A 247 32.49 -18.69 8.80
N LYS A 248 31.92 -17.74 9.58
CA LYS A 248 32.15 -17.63 11.03
C LYS A 248 31.62 -18.86 11.77
N ILE A 249 30.44 -19.37 11.41
CA ILE A 249 29.89 -20.61 11.97
C ILE A 249 30.79 -21.82 11.64
N ALA A 250 31.26 -21.95 10.40
CA ALA A 250 32.19 -23.03 10.02
C ALA A 250 33.52 -22.95 10.80
N SER A 251 34.04 -21.73 10.99
CA SER A 251 35.25 -21.47 11.78
C SER A 251 35.09 -21.85 13.26
N LEU A 252 33.94 -21.51 13.86
CA LEU A 252 33.61 -21.91 15.24
C LEU A 252 33.41 -23.44 15.38
N GLN A 253 32.82 -24.09 14.38
CA GLN A 253 32.69 -25.55 14.36
C GLN A 253 34.05 -26.25 14.25
N GLN A 254 34.99 -25.69 13.49
CA GLN A 254 36.35 -26.21 13.40
C GLN A 254 37.11 -26.00 14.73
N LEU A 255 37.08 -24.79 15.29
CA LEU A 255 37.71 -24.50 16.59
C LEU A 255 37.16 -25.39 17.71
N LYS A 256 35.86 -25.73 17.68
CA LYS A 256 35.25 -26.68 18.62
C LYS A 256 35.78 -28.11 18.46
N LYS A 257 36.06 -28.58 17.24
CA LYS A 257 36.73 -29.87 17.01
C LYS A 257 38.16 -29.85 17.54
N ASP A 258 38.91 -28.79 17.26
CA ASP A 258 40.31 -28.69 17.66
C ASP A 258 40.44 -28.62 19.19
N PHE A 259 39.53 -27.92 19.87
CA PHE A 259 39.41 -27.94 21.34
C PHE A 259 39.08 -29.34 21.89
N GLN A 260 38.15 -30.07 21.28
CA GLN A 260 37.81 -31.45 21.68
C GLN A 260 39.04 -32.38 21.55
N VAL A 261 39.76 -32.29 20.43
CA VAL A 261 41.00 -33.06 20.21
C VAL A 261 42.06 -32.76 21.27
N GLU A 262 42.19 -31.51 21.73
CA GLU A 262 43.13 -31.16 22.80
C GLU A 262 42.64 -31.62 24.19
N GLN A 263 41.33 -31.62 24.44
CA GLN A 263 40.73 -32.20 25.63
C GLN A 263 40.97 -33.72 25.71
N ASP A 264 40.81 -34.43 24.59
CA ASP A 264 41.02 -35.87 24.50
C ASP A 264 42.51 -36.24 24.70
N LYS A 265 43.45 -35.45 24.13
CA LYS A 265 44.89 -35.57 24.42
C LYS A 265 45.19 -35.37 25.90
N LYS A 266 44.58 -34.36 26.54
CA LYS A 266 44.76 -34.09 27.98
C LYS A 266 44.26 -35.25 28.85
N LEU A 267 43.13 -35.86 28.50
CA LEU A 267 42.62 -37.07 29.17
C LEU A 267 43.58 -38.26 28.99
N SER A 268 44.10 -38.47 27.78
CA SER A 268 45.12 -39.51 27.52
C SER A 268 46.40 -39.27 28.32
N ALA A 269 46.88 -38.03 28.42
CA ALA A 269 48.05 -37.68 29.22
C ALA A 269 47.83 -37.93 30.73
N LEU A 270 46.64 -37.62 31.26
CA LEU A 270 46.27 -37.91 32.65
C LEU A 270 46.21 -39.42 32.94
N SER A 271 45.67 -40.23 32.01
CA SER A 271 45.73 -41.70 32.12
C SER A 271 47.18 -42.19 32.18
N LYS A 272 48.08 -41.59 31.37
CA LYS A 272 49.50 -41.96 31.36
C LYS A 272 50.24 -41.56 32.65
N VAL A 273 49.83 -40.47 33.30
CA VAL A 273 50.33 -40.10 34.63
C VAL A 273 49.87 -41.12 35.68
N ALA A 274 48.60 -41.50 35.69
CA ALA A 274 48.07 -42.49 36.64
C ALA A 274 48.74 -43.88 36.52
N GLU A 275 49.05 -44.32 35.29
CA GLU A 275 49.86 -45.53 35.05
C GLU A 275 51.26 -45.43 35.70
N LEU A 276 51.96 -44.30 35.49
CA LEU A 276 53.30 -44.07 36.05
C LEU A 276 53.27 -43.92 37.58
N GLU A 277 52.22 -43.30 38.15
CA GLU A 277 52.03 -43.23 39.59
C GLU A 277 51.83 -44.63 40.20
N SER A 278 51.13 -45.53 39.51
CA SER A 278 51.00 -46.94 39.91
C SER A 278 52.34 -47.69 39.87
N GLU A 279 53.12 -47.55 38.80
CA GLU A 279 54.47 -48.13 38.72
C GLU A 279 55.39 -47.61 39.84
N ILE A 280 55.37 -46.29 40.10
CA ILE A 280 56.15 -45.68 41.19
C ILE A 280 55.74 -46.25 42.55
N LEU A 281 54.46 -46.51 42.77
CA LEU A 281 53.94 -47.09 44.02
C LEU A 281 54.38 -48.55 44.19
N GLU A 282 54.43 -49.32 43.10
CA GLU A 282 54.95 -50.69 43.08
C GLU A 282 56.48 -50.73 43.32
N TYR A 283 57.28 -49.90 42.64
CA TYR A 283 58.71 -49.75 42.92
C TYR A 283 58.99 -49.31 44.36
N LYS A 284 58.17 -48.43 44.93
CA LYS A 284 58.28 -47.98 46.33
C LYS A 284 57.98 -49.11 47.32
N SER A 285 57.06 -50.02 46.99
CA SER A 285 56.80 -51.25 47.75
C SER A 285 58.00 -52.20 47.71
N GLN A 286 58.59 -52.41 46.52
CA GLN A 286 59.81 -53.20 46.36
C GLN A 286 61.00 -52.61 47.14
N PHE A 287 61.15 -51.28 47.13
CA PHE A 287 62.19 -50.59 47.90
C PHE A 287 62.03 -50.77 49.41
N LEU A 288 60.81 -50.74 49.96
CA LEU A 288 60.54 -51.01 51.38
C LEU A 288 60.89 -52.46 51.79
N LEU A 289 60.65 -53.43 50.91
CA LEU A 289 61.08 -54.83 51.10
C LEU A 289 62.62 -54.96 51.07
N GLN A 290 63.31 -54.17 50.24
CA GLN A 290 64.77 -54.17 50.18
C GLN A 290 65.39 -53.42 51.37
N GLN A 291 64.76 -52.34 51.84
CA GLN A 291 65.20 -51.53 52.98
C GLN A 291 65.13 -52.31 54.30
N THR A 292 64.13 -53.19 54.47
CA THR A 292 64.05 -54.08 55.64
C THR A 292 65.16 -55.15 55.63
N ALA A 293 65.47 -55.73 54.46
CA ALA A 293 66.54 -56.72 54.31
C ALA A 293 67.96 -56.17 54.55
N LEU A 294 68.20 -54.87 54.36
CA LEU A 294 69.51 -54.23 54.53
C LEU A 294 69.85 -53.82 55.97
N SER A 295 68.99 -54.11 56.95
CA SER A 295 69.22 -53.75 58.36
C SER A 295 70.13 -54.72 59.13
N GLU A 296 70.41 -55.92 58.60
CA GLU A 296 71.20 -56.98 59.27
C GLU A 296 72.59 -57.25 58.66
N SER A 297 73.46 -56.24 58.48
CA SER A 297 74.93 -56.45 58.39
C SER A 297 75.72 -55.13 58.43
N GLY A 298 76.07 -54.63 59.62
CA GLY A 298 76.85 -53.40 59.73
C GLY A 298 78.38 -53.62 59.65
N VAL A 299 79.03 -53.04 58.63
CA VAL A 299 80.47 -52.76 58.64
C VAL A 299 80.72 -51.30 58.26
N LYS A 300 80.88 -50.45 59.27
CA LYS A 300 81.34 -49.06 59.10
C LYS A 300 82.88 -49.05 59.02
N ASN A 301 83.47 -48.46 57.98
CA ASN A 301 84.56 -47.47 58.07
C ASN A 301 85.06 -46.94 56.70
N GLU A 302 85.23 -47.79 55.69
CA GLU A 302 85.95 -47.42 54.44
C GLU A 302 85.27 -46.36 53.55
N GLU A 303 83.95 -46.24 53.59
CA GLU A 303 83.18 -45.43 52.61
C GLU A 303 83.29 -43.91 52.81
N LEU A 304 83.59 -43.47 54.04
CA LEU A 304 83.68 -42.05 54.45
C LEU A 304 84.79 -41.26 53.75
N LYS A 305 85.61 -41.90 52.92
CA LYS A 305 86.66 -41.28 52.10
C LYS A 305 86.26 -41.08 50.63
N ALA A 306 85.15 -41.67 50.18
CA ALA A 306 84.58 -41.46 48.84
C ALA A 306 83.52 -40.33 48.83
N THR A 307 82.78 -40.17 49.93
CA THR A 307 81.64 -39.24 50.04
C THR A 307 82.00 -37.77 49.73
N LEU A 308 83.23 -37.34 50.05
CA LEU A 308 83.69 -35.97 49.76
C LEU A 308 83.89 -35.68 48.26
N SER A 309 83.97 -36.70 47.40
CA SER A 309 84.00 -36.50 45.94
C SER A 309 82.58 -36.46 45.37
N GLY A 310 81.72 -37.39 45.79
CA GLY A 310 80.33 -37.50 45.30
C GLY A 310 79.49 -36.27 45.62
N HIS A 311 79.59 -35.72 46.83
CA HIS A 311 78.80 -34.54 47.22
C HIS A 311 79.12 -33.27 46.41
N LEU A 312 80.29 -33.16 45.76
CA LEU A 312 80.55 -32.05 44.82
C LEU A 312 79.78 -32.23 43.50
N GLU A 313 79.71 -33.46 42.99
CA GLU A 313 78.99 -33.78 41.76
C GLU A 313 77.47 -33.75 42.01
N GLU A 314 76.98 -34.24 43.16
CA GLU A 314 75.59 -34.11 43.58
C GLU A 314 75.17 -32.64 43.79
N GLN A 315 76.02 -31.80 44.42
CA GLN A 315 75.76 -30.36 44.45
C GLN A 315 75.72 -29.77 43.04
N SER A 316 76.60 -30.18 42.13
CA SER A 316 76.56 -29.68 40.74
C SER A 316 75.26 -30.10 40.03
N ALA A 317 74.78 -31.34 40.24
CA ALA A 317 73.53 -31.82 39.66
C ALA A 317 72.30 -31.12 40.27
N PHE A 318 72.29 -30.91 41.59
CA PHE A 318 71.19 -30.23 42.28
C PHE A 318 71.14 -28.72 41.93
N VAL A 319 72.29 -28.07 41.77
CA VAL A 319 72.38 -26.69 41.27
C VAL A 319 71.89 -26.62 39.82
N ASN A 320 72.39 -27.46 38.90
CA ASN A 320 71.91 -27.49 37.52
C ASN A 320 70.40 -27.75 37.41
N HIS A 321 69.86 -28.68 38.22
CA HIS A 321 68.42 -28.95 38.25
C HIS A 321 67.63 -27.73 38.72
N ARG A 322 68.09 -27.07 39.79
CA ARG A 322 67.44 -25.87 40.34
C ARG A 322 67.60 -24.64 39.45
N GLU A 323 68.71 -24.49 38.74
CA GLU A 323 68.90 -23.47 37.70
C GLU A 323 67.97 -23.71 36.49
N GLN A 324 67.80 -24.97 36.07
CA GLN A 324 66.86 -25.34 35.00
C GLN A 324 65.39 -25.15 35.44
N GLU A 325 65.07 -25.38 36.71
CA GLU A 325 63.76 -25.09 37.30
C GLU A 325 63.50 -23.58 37.43
N ILE A 326 64.51 -22.80 37.86
CA ILE A 326 64.47 -21.33 37.84
C ILE A 326 64.31 -20.81 36.41
N ALA A 327 64.98 -21.41 35.42
CA ALA A 327 64.81 -21.04 34.01
C ALA A 327 63.37 -21.27 33.52
N LYS A 328 62.78 -22.44 33.78
CA LYS A 328 61.38 -22.76 33.45
C LYS A 328 60.37 -21.85 34.18
N ASN A 329 60.67 -21.47 35.42
CA ASN A 329 59.84 -20.55 36.18
C ASN A 329 59.97 -19.10 35.67
N ASN A 330 61.16 -18.67 35.25
CA ASN A 330 61.37 -17.36 34.60
C ASN A 330 60.71 -17.30 33.22
N GLU A 331 60.74 -18.40 32.45
CA GLU A 331 60.01 -18.57 31.18
C GLU A 331 58.50 -18.43 31.41
N LYS A 332 57.92 -19.17 32.37
CA LYS A 332 56.52 -18.98 32.81
C LYS A 332 56.20 -17.58 33.29
N ILE A 333 57.12 -16.89 33.98
CA ILE A 333 56.91 -15.51 34.44
C ILE A 333 56.90 -14.55 33.24
N ALA A 334 57.77 -14.74 32.24
CA ALA A 334 57.77 -13.96 31.01
C ALA A 334 56.49 -14.20 30.19
N ASP A 335 56.03 -15.45 30.11
CA ASP A 335 54.76 -15.80 29.47
C ASP A 335 53.55 -15.16 30.18
N LEU A 336 53.47 -15.29 31.50
CA LEU A 336 52.40 -14.65 32.28
C LEU A 336 52.46 -13.11 32.22
N GLN A 337 53.65 -12.50 32.09
CA GLN A 337 53.80 -11.06 31.85
C GLN A 337 53.31 -10.65 30.47
N ARG A 338 53.60 -11.45 29.43
CA ARG A 338 53.13 -11.25 28.06
C ARG A 338 51.61 -11.37 27.98
N ASP A 339 51.03 -12.43 28.55
CA ASP A 339 49.59 -12.63 28.65
C ASP A 339 48.91 -11.48 29.42
N LEU A 340 49.49 -11.02 30.54
CA LEU A 340 48.95 -9.89 31.31
C LEU A 340 48.98 -8.55 30.55
N GLU A 341 49.97 -8.33 29.68
CA GLU A 341 50.04 -7.12 28.85
C GLU A 341 49.10 -7.21 27.63
N GLU A 342 48.90 -8.41 27.07
CA GLU A 342 47.89 -8.68 26.05
C GLU A 342 46.46 -8.45 26.60
N ARG A 343 46.13 -9.01 27.78
CA ARG A 343 44.88 -8.73 28.50
C ARG A 343 44.74 -7.27 28.93
N ARG A 344 45.84 -6.53 29.14
CA ARG A 344 45.80 -5.06 29.32
C ARG A 344 45.45 -4.32 28.06
N LYS A 345 45.89 -4.81 26.90
CA LYS A 345 45.59 -4.21 25.60
C LYS A 345 44.14 -4.47 25.22
N GLU A 346 43.68 -5.73 25.23
CA GLU A 346 42.28 -6.10 25.01
C GLU A 346 41.32 -5.25 25.86
N ARG A 347 41.60 -5.10 27.15
CA ARG A 347 40.78 -4.27 28.06
C ARG A 347 40.73 -2.80 27.64
N LYS A 348 41.82 -2.21 27.12
CA LYS A 348 41.82 -0.82 26.62
C LYS A 348 41.01 -0.71 25.34
N ASP A 349 41.17 -1.67 24.44
CA ASP A 349 40.48 -1.69 23.14
C ASP A 349 38.96 -1.84 23.37
N LEU A 350 38.54 -2.75 24.28
CA LEU A 350 37.16 -2.88 24.77
C LEU A 350 36.65 -1.64 25.53
N GLU A 351 37.50 -0.94 26.29
CA GLU A 351 37.10 0.30 26.99
C GLU A 351 36.89 1.47 26.02
N ILE A 352 37.55 1.45 24.86
CA ILE A 352 37.29 2.38 23.75
C ILE A 352 35.98 2.02 23.06
N GLU A 353 35.79 0.76 22.67
CA GLU A 353 34.58 0.26 22.02
C GLU A 353 33.31 0.48 22.86
N LEU A 354 33.39 0.28 24.19
CA LEU A 354 32.33 0.55 25.15
C LEU A 354 32.06 2.05 25.38
N LYS A 355 32.96 2.95 24.95
CA LYS A 355 32.71 4.40 24.89
C LYS A 355 32.08 4.82 23.55
N THR A 356 32.51 4.22 22.44
CA THR A 356 31.94 4.47 21.11
C THR A 356 30.47 4.06 21.05
N THR A 357 30.18 2.81 21.41
CA THR A 357 28.82 2.25 21.46
C THR A 357 27.88 3.00 22.41
N LYS A 358 28.38 3.53 23.54
CA LYS A 358 27.61 4.44 24.41
C LYS A 358 27.25 5.76 23.75
N LEU A 359 28.16 6.32 22.95
CA LEU A 359 27.95 7.60 22.27
C LEU A 359 26.98 7.44 21.09
N GLU A 360 27.00 6.28 20.43
CA GLU A 360 26.02 5.87 19.42
C GLU A 360 24.64 5.58 20.04
N LEU A 361 24.59 4.92 21.20
CA LEU A 361 23.34 4.71 21.95
C LEU A 361 22.68 6.03 22.39
N VAL A 362 23.47 7.05 22.77
CA VAL A 362 22.96 8.39 23.08
C VAL A 362 22.40 9.07 21.82
N LYS A 363 23.13 9.05 20.69
CA LYS A 363 22.61 9.59 19.42
C LYS A 363 21.30 8.93 19.00
N SER A 364 21.26 7.59 19.00
CA SER A 364 20.07 6.81 18.66
C SER A 364 18.90 7.12 19.59
N LYS A 365 19.14 7.37 20.89
CA LYS A 365 18.10 7.83 21.81
C LYS A 365 17.60 9.24 21.47
N ASP A 366 18.49 10.18 21.21
CA ASP A 366 18.13 11.57 20.88
C ASP A 366 17.35 11.65 19.54
N GLU A 367 17.77 10.86 18.55
CA GLU A 367 17.08 10.64 17.27
C GLU A 367 15.69 10.03 17.50
N ASN A 368 15.57 8.99 18.33
CA ASN A 368 14.29 8.34 18.63
C ASN A 368 13.35 9.27 19.42
N GLU A 369 13.85 10.10 20.35
CA GLU A 369 13.06 11.17 20.99
C GLU A 369 12.59 12.25 19.98
N SER A 370 13.37 12.52 18.94
CA SER A 370 12.95 13.42 17.85
C SER A 370 11.84 12.81 16.98
N LEU A 371 11.94 11.51 16.67
CA LEU A 371 10.92 10.75 15.95
C LEU A 371 9.64 10.59 16.79
N GLN A 372 9.75 10.43 18.11
CA GLN A 372 8.58 10.40 19.00
C GLN A 372 7.83 11.74 19.00
N LYS A 373 8.54 12.87 18.90
CA LYS A 373 7.93 14.20 18.76
C LYS A 373 7.26 14.37 17.40
N SER A 374 7.91 13.99 16.29
CA SER A 374 7.32 14.13 14.97
C SER A 374 6.09 13.22 14.78
N LEU A 375 6.12 11.98 15.28
CA LEU A 375 4.97 11.08 15.34
C LEU A 375 3.82 11.67 16.16
N LYS A 376 4.12 12.34 17.28
CA LYS A 376 3.09 13.02 18.09
C LYS A 376 2.45 14.17 17.32
N GLU A 377 3.23 15.04 16.66
CA GLU A 377 2.69 16.10 15.81
C GLU A 377 1.88 15.57 14.63
N LEU A 378 2.34 14.48 13.98
CA LEU A 378 1.61 13.83 12.89
C LEU A 378 0.26 13.27 13.36
N LYS A 379 0.22 12.66 14.55
CA LYS A 379 -1.03 12.19 15.16
C LYS A 379 -1.98 13.32 15.54
N GLU A 380 -1.45 14.45 16.01
CA GLU A 380 -2.23 15.64 16.36
C GLU A 380 -2.80 16.32 15.10
N LYS A 381 -2.00 16.38 14.02
CA LYS A 381 -2.45 16.80 12.67
C LYS A 381 -3.49 15.85 12.07
N LEU A 382 -3.36 14.53 12.28
CA LEU A 382 -4.34 13.53 11.83
C LEU A 382 -5.69 13.74 12.53
N HIS A 383 -5.70 13.88 13.86
CA HIS A 383 -6.93 14.16 14.62
C HIS A 383 -7.62 15.44 14.14
N MET A 384 -6.85 16.52 13.88
CA MET A 384 -7.42 17.74 13.30
C MET A 384 -8.06 17.50 11.92
N LYS A 385 -7.53 16.59 11.10
CA LYS A 385 -8.12 16.22 9.81
C LYS A 385 -9.31 15.28 9.94
N GLU A 386 -9.35 14.43 10.95
CA GLU A 386 -10.54 13.63 11.30
C GLU A 386 -11.69 14.53 11.80
N ASP A 387 -11.38 15.55 12.60
CA ASP A 387 -12.34 16.59 13.04
C ASP A 387 -12.86 17.42 11.84
N GLU A 388 -11.97 17.93 10.98
CA GLU A 388 -12.35 18.63 9.74
C GLU A 388 -13.25 17.75 8.85
N PHE A 389 -12.89 16.48 8.66
CA PHE A 389 -13.68 15.54 7.86
C PHE A 389 -15.05 15.26 8.48
N SER A 390 -15.15 15.17 9.81
CA SER A 390 -16.41 15.06 10.53
C SER A 390 -17.29 16.30 10.31
N THR A 391 -16.73 17.52 10.36
CA THR A 391 -17.49 18.74 10.04
C THR A 391 -17.99 18.75 8.60
N LEU A 392 -17.14 18.43 7.62
CA LEU A 392 -17.51 18.32 6.21
C LEU A 392 -18.60 17.27 5.96
N CYS A 393 -18.55 16.12 6.64
CA CYS A 393 -19.61 15.11 6.57
C CYS A 393 -20.95 15.64 7.11
N SER A 394 -20.93 16.44 8.19
CA SER A 394 -22.14 17.05 8.74
C SER A 394 -22.75 18.11 7.81
N GLU A 395 -21.91 18.94 7.17
CA GLU A 395 -22.34 19.93 6.18
C GLU A 395 -22.91 19.25 4.92
N LEU A 396 -22.24 18.20 4.43
CA LEU A 396 -22.68 17.43 3.26
C LEU A 396 -24.02 16.72 3.54
N GLN A 397 -24.26 16.24 4.76
CA GLN A 397 -25.56 15.71 5.17
C GLN A 397 -26.64 16.81 5.20
N VAL A 398 -26.36 18.02 5.69
CA VAL A 398 -27.31 19.15 5.62
C VAL A 398 -27.62 19.55 4.17
N ILE A 399 -26.61 19.55 3.28
CA ILE A 399 -26.81 19.80 1.84
C ILE A 399 -27.67 18.70 1.21
N LYS A 400 -27.50 17.44 1.61
CA LYS A 400 -28.30 16.30 1.15
C LYS A 400 -29.76 16.39 1.59
N ASP A 401 -30.01 16.72 2.86
CA ASP A 401 -31.36 16.85 3.41
C ASP A 401 -32.12 18.05 2.81
N THR A 402 -31.43 19.18 2.63
CA THR A 402 -32.01 20.34 1.93
C THR A 402 -32.25 20.07 0.45
N THR A 403 -31.39 19.30 -0.22
CA THR A 403 -31.61 18.86 -1.62
C THR A 403 -32.84 17.93 -1.73
N LEU A 404 -32.99 16.97 -0.82
CA LEU A 404 -34.17 16.09 -0.77
C LEU A 404 -35.46 16.88 -0.51
N GLU A 405 -35.42 17.92 0.32
CA GLU A 405 -36.58 18.78 0.58
C GLU A 405 -36.92 19.66 -0.63
N LEU A 406 -35.92 20.19 -1.34
CA LEU A 406 -36.13 20.89 -2.61
C LEU A 406 -36.70 19.96 -3.70
N GLN A 407 -36.26 18.70 -3.78
CA GLN A 407 -36.85 17.71 -4.68
C GLN A 407 -38.33 17.42 -4.36
N LYS A 408 -38.70 17.30 -3.08
CA LYS A 408 -40.12 17.17 -2.67
C LYS A 408 -40.94 18.39 -3.08
N GLN A 409 -40.40 19.59 -2.90
CA GLN A 409 -41.09 20.84 -3.28
C GLN A 409 -41.23 20.99 -4.80
N LEU A 410 -40.22 20.57 -5.58
CA LEU A 410 -40.31 20.50 -7.03
C LEU A 410 -41.40 19.52 -7.47
N HIS A 411 -41.36 18.27 -6.99
CA HIS A 411 -42.36 17.24 -7.32
C HIS A 411 -43.79 17.64 -6.93
N PHE A 412 -43.97 18.32 -5.79
CA PHE A 412 -45.26 18.89 -5.40
C PHE A 412 -45.71 20.03 -6.34
N SER A 413 -44.78 20.85 -6.83
CA SER A 413 -45.06 21.88 -7.83
C SER A 413 -45.36 21.29 -9.21
N GLU A 414 -44.74 20.18 -9.58
CA GLU A 414 -44.99 19.44 -10.82
C GLU A 414 -46.39 18.82 -10.81
N ILE A 415 -46.74 18.06 -9.76
CA ILE A 415 -48.11 17.56 -9.55
C ILE A 415 -49.13 18.70 -9.58
N LYS A 416 -48.84 19.84 -8.95
CA LYS A 416 -49.73 21.01 -8.98
C LYS A 416 -49.88 21.59 -10.39
N SER A 417 -48.80 21.61 -11.19
CA SER A 417 -48.81 22.04 -12.59
C SER A 417 -49.63 21.11 -13.47
N GLU A 418 -49.48 19.79 -13.30
CA GLU A 418 -50.26 18.79 -14.04
C GLU A 418 -51.75 18.88 -13.73
N ASN A 419 -52.13 19.04 -12.46
CA ASN A 419 -53.54 19.24 -12.07
C ASN A 419 -54.12 20.52 -12.70
N LEU A 420 -53.39 21.64 -12.65
CA LEU A 420 -53.81 22.89 -13.30
C LEU A 420 -53.90 22.76 -14.83
N SER A 421 -53.05 21.94 -15.45
CA SER A 421 -53.12 21.60 -16.87
C SER A 421 -54.35 20.76 -17.21
N ALA A 422 -54.69 19.77 -16.37
CA ALA A 422 -55.90 18.96 -16.51
C ALA A 422 -57.18 19.79 -16.37
N ASP A 423 -57.27 20.65 -15.34
CA ASP A 423 -58.39 21.57 -15.15
C ASP A 423 -58.49 22.57 -16.31
N LYS A 424 -57.36 23.09 -16.81
CA LYS A 424 -57.32 23.95 -18.01
C LYS A 424 -57.89 23.21 -19.23
N ASN A 425 -57.42 22.00 -19.53
CA ASN A 425 -57.89 21.22 -20.68
C ASN A 425 -59.39 20.91 -20.59
N LYS A 426 -59.89 20.67 -19.37
CA LYS A 426 -61.33 20.51 -19.09
C LYS A 426 -62.11 21.80 -19.35
N LEU A 427 -61.64 22.94 -18.85
CA LEU A 427 -62.25 24.26 -19.10
C LEU A 427 -62.22 24.65 -20.59
N GLU A 428 -61.16 24.31 -21.33
CA GLU A 428 -61.09 24.51 -22.78
C GLU A 428 -62.09 23.60 -23.53
N SER A 429 -62.33 22.38 -23.05
CA SER A 429 -63.40 21.49 -23.56
C SER A 429 -64.80 22.05 -23.29
N GLU A 430 -65.06 22.53 -22.07
CA GLU A 430 -66.32 23.17 -21.69
C GLU A 430 -66.54 24.47 -22.49
N LEU A 431 -65.49 25.27 -22.74
CA LEU A 431 -65.53 26.43 -23.63
C LEU A 431 -65.84 26.05 -25.08
N ALA A 432 -65.29 24.96 -25.60
CA ALA A 432 -65.62 24.47 -26.95
C ALA A 432 -67.10 24.04 -27.07
N VAL A 433 -67.67 23.43 -26.02
CA VAL A 433 -69.11 23.11 -25.94
C VAL A 433 -69.97 24.37 -25.85
N LEU A 434 -69.58 25.36 -25.05
CA LEU A 434 -70.28 26.64 -24.94
C LEU A 434 -70.22 27.46 -26.24
N LEU A 435 -69.08 27.48 -26.92
CA LEU A 435 -68.91 28.12 -28.24
C LEU A 435 -69.83 27.51 -29.30
N LYS A 436 -70.11 26.20 -29.22
CA LYS A 436 -71.05 25.50 -30.11
C LYS A 436 -72.53 25.89 -29.88
N ASN A 437 -72.88 26.42 -28.71
CA ASN A 437 -74.26 26.64 -28.28
C ASN A 437 -74.63 28.12 -27.98
N SER A 438 -73.68 29.06 -27.97
CA SER A 438 -73.91 30.44 -27.48
C SER A 438 -74.67 31.36 -28.44
N GLY A 439 -76.01 31.26 -28.41
CA GLY A 439 -76.95 32.04 -29.24
C GLY A 439 -77.73 33.16 -28.52
N ASP A 440 -77.16 33.84 -27.53
CA ASP A 440 -77.77 35.05 -26.94
C ASP A 440 -76.70 36.09 -26.53
N SER A 441 -76.93 37.36 -26.90
CA SER A 441 -75.95 38.44 -26.86
C SER A 441 -75.83 39.15 -25.51
N SER A 442 -76.87 39.08 -24.66
CA SER A 442 -76.85 39.79 -23.36
C SER A 442 -75.97 39.08 -22.34
N GLN A 443 -76.17 37.78 -22.14
CA GLN A 443 -75.40 36.98 -21.19
C GLN A 443 -73.91 36.92 -21.56
N LYS A 444 -73.57 36.91 -22.85
CA LYS A 444 -72.19 36.84 -23.32
C LYS A 444 -71.35 38.08 -22.92
N LEU A 445 -71.97 39.26 -22.85
CA LEU A 445 -71.30 40.47 -22.33
C LEU A 445 -71.08 40.43 -20.81
N VAL A 446 -72.02 39.88 -20.04
CA VAL A 446 -71.85 39.68 -18.59
C VAL A 446 -70.72 38.68 -18.33
N TYR A 447 -70.73 37.55 -19.04
CA TYR A 447 -69.70 36.51 -18.95
C TYR A 447 -68.29 37.00 -19.33
N LEU A 448 -68.17 37.85 -20.37
CA LEU A 448 -66.90 38.49 -20.72
C LEU A 448 -66.42 39.50 -19.67
N ASN A 449 -67.32 40.23 -19.02
CA ASN A 449 -66.95 41.15 -17.94
C ASN A 449 -66.55 40.41 -16.64
N GLU A 450 -67.17 39.27 -16.34
CA GLU A 450 -66.74 38.46 -15.19
C GLU A 450 -65.39 37.77 -15.46
N GLN A 451 -65.16 37.24 -16.67
CA GLN A 451 -63.84 36.76 -17.09
C GLN A 451 -62.75 37.83 -17.03
N LEU A 452 -63.04 39.08 -17.43
CA LEU A 452 -62.08 40.18 -17.30
C LEU A 452 -61.73 40.45 -15.83
N ARG A 453 -62.72 40.43 -14.92
CA ARG A 453 -62.48 40.53 -13.48
C ARG A 453 -61.68 39.36 -12.93
N ASP A 454 -61.90 38.14 -13.42
CA ASP A 454 -61.11 36.98 -13.04
C ASP A 454 -59.66 37.08 -13.54
N LYS A 455 -59.44 37.63 -14.74
CA LYS A 455 -58.09 37.93 -15.24
C LYS A 455 -57.43 39.07 -14.47
N ASP A 456 -58.16 40.11 -14.05
CA ASP A 456 -57.64 41.17 -13.17
C ASP A 456 -57.28 40.61 -11.77
N ARG A 457 -58.11 39.70 -11.22
CA ARG A 457 -57.83 38.97 -9.96
C ARG A 457 -56.57 38.11 -10.11
N GLU A 458 -56.45 37.35 -11.19
CA GLU A 458 -55.29 36.51 -11.49
C GLU A 458 -54.01 37.36 -11.63
N ILE A 459 -54.06 38.45 -12.41
CA ILE A 459 -52.96 39.43 -12.55
C ILE A 459 -52.58 40.04 -11.19
N ALA A 460 -53.54 40.34 -10.31
CA ALA A 460 -53.25 40.81 -8.96
C ALA A 460 -52.51 39.75 -8.12
N THR A 461 -52.93 38.48 -8.16
CA THR A 461 -52.23 37.39 -7.44
C THR A 461 -50.83 37.11 -8.00
N LEU A 462 -50.66 37.15 -9.33
CA LEU A 462 -49.35 37.02 -9.98
C LEU A 462 -48.43 38.18 -9.58
N ASN A 463 -48.94 39.41 -9.51
CA ASN A 463 -48.16 40.55 -9.03
C ASN A 463 -47.77 40.44 -7.54
N SER A 464 -48.65 39.90 -6.68
CA SER A 464 -48.31 39.59 -5.27
C SER A 464 -47.17 38.58 -5.19
N SER A 465 -47.32 37.42 -5.83
CA SER A 465 -46.27 36.39 -5.83
C SER A 465 -44.95 36.91 -6.43
N SER A 466 -45.02 37.73 -7.48
CA SER A 466 -43.84 38.39 -8.06
C SER A 466 -43.17 39.38 -7.09
N ALA A 467 -43.93 40.08 -6.24
CA ALA A 467 -43.37 40.90 -5.17
C ALA A 467 -42.73 40.02 -4.07
N GLU A 468 -43.41 38.95 -3.65
CA GLU A 468 -42.91 37.99 -2.66
C GLU A 468 -41.60 37.30 -3.11
N TYR A 469 -41.51 36.87 -4.37
CA TYR A 469 -40.28 36.33 -4.95
C TYR A 469 -39.17 37.37 -5.04
N ARG A 470 -39.48 38.65 -5.35
CA ARG A 470 -38.47 39.73 -5.31
C ARG A 470 -37.94 39.98 -3.90
N VAL A 471 -38.79 39.91 -2.87
CA VAL A 471 -38.33 39.97 -1.47
C VAL A 471 -37.44 38.77 -1.13
N LYS A 472 -37.84 37.53 -1.49
CA LYS A 472 -37.02 36.33 -1.28
C LYS A 472 -35.65 36.42 -1.97
N ILE A 473 -35.60 36.91 -3.21
CA ILE A 473 -34.35 37.13 -3.96
C ILE A 473 -33.47 38.18 -3.25
N SER A 474 -34.04 39.27 -2.73
CA SER A 474 -33.29 40.23 -1.90
C SER A 474 -32.70 39.54 -0.68
N THR A 475 -33.52 38.87 0.14
CA THR A 475 -33.04 38.25 1.38
C THR A 475 -31.98 37.17 1.15
N LEU A 476 -32.06 36.43 0.03
CA LEU A 476 -31.03 35.46 -0.37
C LEU A 476 -29.75 36.16 -0.85
N SER A 477 -29.86 37.27 -1.59
CA SER A 477 -28.72 38.10 -2.00
C SER A 477 -28.01 38.74 -0.80
N ASP A 478 -28.78 39.24 0.17
CA ASP A 478 -28.26 39.83 1.41
C ASP A 478 -27.55 38.76 2.26
N SER A 479 -28.14 37.56 2.38
CA SER A 479 -27.53 36.42 3.07
C SER A 479 -26.25 35.94 2.38
N LEU A 480 -26.24 35.87 1.05
CA LEU A 480 -25.04 35.52 0.27
C LEU A 480 -23.94 36.58 0.40
N SER A 481 -24.30 37.86 0.52
CA SER A 481 -23.33 38.93 0.79
C SER A 481 -22.70 38.79 2.17
N GLN A 482 -23.50 38.50 3.21
CA GLN A 482 -23.00 38.29 4.58
C GLN A 482 -22.12 37.04 4.68
N ALA A 483 -22.50 35.94 4.02
CA ALA A 483 -21.69 34.72 3.97
C ALA A 483 -20.32 34.96 3.31
N LYS A 484 -20.27 35.76 2.23
CA LYS A 484 -19.01 36.17 1.60
C LYS A 484 -18.17 37.06 2.51
N GLU A 485 -18.75 38.04 3.18
CA GLU A 485 -18.02 38.93 4.10
C GLU A 485 -17.45 38.18 5.32
N LEU A 486 -18.14 37.13 5.80
CA LEU A 486 -17.62 36.19 6.79
C LEU A 486 -16.44 35.38 6.24
N HIS A 487 -16.59 34.74 5.08
CA HIS A 487 -15.52 33.95 4.47
C HIS A 487 -14.25 34.79 4.19
N ASP A 488 -14.41 36.00 3.65
CA ASP A 488 -13.35 36.99 3.43
C ASP A 488 -12.59 37.35 4.73
N LYS A 489 -13.30 37.39 5.85
CA LYS A 489 -12.75 37.74 7.17
C LYS A 489 -12.01 36.57 7.79
N ASP A 490 -12.54 35.36 7.67
CA ASP A 490 -11.93 34.14 8.19
C ASP A 490 -10.68 33.76 7.37
N LEU A 491 -10.71 33.96 6.04
CA LEU A 491 -9.54 33.84 5.17
C LEU A 491 -8.40 34.77 5.63
N ARG A 492 -8.70 36.06 5.86
CA ARG A 492 -7.69 37.04 6.34
C ARG A 492 -7.18 36.71 7.75
N ALA A 493 -8.01 36.11 8.61
CA ALA A 493 -7.57 35.64 9.93
C ALA A 493 -6.61 34.44 9.80
N LEU A 494 -6.87 33.53 8.87
CA LEU A 494 -6.04 32.38 8.56
C LEU A 494 -4.69 32.80 7.93
N GLU A 495 -4.72 33.68 6.93
CA GLU A 495 -3.53 34.30 6.32
C GLU A 495 -2.62 34.94 7.39
N LYS A 496 -3.21 35.72 8.31
CA LYS A 496 -2.48 36.35 9.42
C LYS A 496 -1.87 35.32 10.38
N SER A 497 -2.59 34.23 10.70
CA SER A 497 -2.06 33.15 11.53
C SER A 497 -0.88 32.43 10.87
N TYR A 498 -0.93 32.20 9.56
CA TYR A 498 0.20 31.64 8.82
C TYR A 498 1.39 32.60 8.76
N ALA A 499 1.17 33.90 8.51
CA ALA A 499 2.24 34.90 8.53
C ALA A 499 2.96 34.97 9.90
N GLU A 500 2.22 34.95 11.00
CA GLU A 500 2.77 34.94 12.37
C GLU A 500 3.57 33.65 12.66
N LYS A 501 3.09 32.48 12.19
CA LYS A 501 3.82 31.21 12.30
C LYS A 501 5.12 31.21 11.48
N THR A 502 5.08 31.73 10.24
CA THR A 502 6.27 31.87 9.40
C THR A 502 7.31 32.78 10.05
N GLU A 503 6.90 33.97 10.54
CA GLU A 503 7.81 34.90 11.22
C GLU A 503 8.42 34.29 12.49
N ALA A 504 7.67 33.49 13.25
CA ALA A 504 8.17 32.74 14.40
C ALA A 504 9.19 31.67 13.98
N SER A 505 8.93 30.90 12.91
CA SER A 505 9.86 29.91 12.38
C SER A 505 11.16 30.53 11.87
N GLU A 506 11.09 31.68 11.18
CA GLU A 506 12.27 32.44 10.75
C GLU A 506 13.14 32.92 11.93
N LYS A 507 12.51 33.35 13.03
CA LYS A 507 13.23 33.75 14.25
C LYS A 507 13.94 32.54 14.88
N MET A 508 13.27 31.39 14.96
CA MET A 508 13.87 30.14 15.45
C MET A 508 15.08 29.70 14.60
N ILE A 509 14.94 29.74 13.26
CA ILE A 509 16.04 29.42 12.33
C ILE A 509 17.22 30.37 12.52
N LYS A 510 16.98 31.69 12.64
CA LYS A 510 18.03 32.69 12.88
C LYS A 510 18.73 32.50 14.23
N GLN A 511 18.01 32.08 15.27
CA GLN A 511 18.59 31.74 16.56
C GLN A 511 19.49 30.50 16.46
N LEU A 512 18.98 29.39 15.91
CA LEU A 512 19.75 28.14 15.73
C LEU A 512 21.01 28.36 14.87
N GLN A 513 20.93 29.21 13.84
CA GLN A 513 22.10 29.61 13.04
C GLN A 513 23.16 30.37 13.85
N SER A 514 22.74 31.19 14.83
CA SER A 514 23.68 31.89 15.72
C SER A 514 24.31 30.96 16.77
N GLU A 515 23.53 30.05 17.35
CA GLU A 515 24.01 29.05 18.31
C GLU A 515 24.99 28.06 17.66
N LEU A 516 24.69 27.61 16.44
CA LEU A 516 25.59 26.79 15.63
C LEU A 516 26.90 27.51 15.31
N LYS A 517 26.85 28.81 14.96
CA LYS A 517 28.05 29.62 14.71
C LYS A 517 28.90 29.79 15.97
N GLU A 518 28.28 30.07 17.12
CA GLU A 518 28.98 30.08 18.40
C GLU A 518 29.62 28.72 18.72
N SER A 519 28.97 27.60 18.37
CA SER A 519 29.53 26.26 18.56
C SER A 519 30.79 26.04 17.72
N PHE A 520 30.78 26.43 16.45
CA PHE A 520 31.98 26.38 15.60
C PHE A 520 33.11 27.28 16.11
N GLU A 521 32.81 28.50 16.57
CA GLU A 521 33.82 29.40 17.15
C GLU A 521 34.43 28.82 18.43
N LYS A 522 33.64 28.12 19.27
CA LYS A 522 34.13 27.39 20.46
C LYS A 522 34.97 26.17 20.10
N GLU A 523 34.60 25.43 19.04
CA GLU A 523 35.34 24.27 18.54
C GLU A 523 36.72 24.69 17.99
N ASP A 524 36.80 25.77 17.23
CA ASP A 524 38.06 26.26 16.63
C ASP A 524 39.02 26.79 17.70
N ILE A 525 38.51 27.46 18.74
CA ILE A 525 39.26 27.82 19.95
C ILE A 525 39.80 26.56 20.65
N MET A 526 38.99 25.50 20.78
CA MET A 526 39.41 24.24 21.41
C MET A 526 40.50 23.53 20.61
N LYS A 527 40.38 23.48 19.27
CA LYS A 527 41.41 22.94 18.36
C LYS A 527 42.72 23.71 18.49
N SER A 528 42.65 25.05 18.51
CA SER A 528 43.80 25.93 18.69
C SER A 528 44.51 25.69 20.02
N ALA A 529 43.76 25.56 21.12
CA ALA A 529 44.31 25.23 22.44
C ALA A 529 44.98 23.85 22.46
N HIS A 530 44.31 22.81 21.95
CA HIS A 530 44.87 21.46 21.90
C HIS A 530 46.14 21.37 21.04
N GLN A 531 46.20 22.11 19.92
CA GLN A 531 47.39 22.19 19.09
C GLN A 531 48.56 22.90 19.81
N ALA A 532 48.28 23.92 20.63
CA ALA A 532 49.29 24.57 21.47
C ALA A 532 49.80 23.62 22.56
N ASP A 533 48.92 22.90 23.25
CA ASP A 533 49.29 21.91 24.28
C ASP A 533 50.15 20.77 23.70
N LEU A 534 49.78 20.23 22.52
CA LEU A 534 50.60 19.25 21.80
C LEU A 534 52.00 19.79 21.44
N GLN A 535 52.10 21.07 21.06
CA GLN A 535 53.37 21.69 20.73
C GLN A 535 54.26 21.92 21.96
N VAL A 536 53.65 22.23 23.12
CA VAL A 536 54.35 22.27 24.42
C VAL A 536 54.81 20.88 24.84
N LEU A 537 53.95 19.85 24.69
CA LEU A 537 54.26 18.47 25.09
C LEU A 537 55.37 17.85 24.22
N SER A 538 55.35 18.09 22.91
CA SER A 538 56.44 17.73 21.99
C SER A 538 57.75 18.31 22.48
N LYS A 539 57.79 19.63 22.70
CA LYS A 539 59.01 20.33 23.07
C LYS A 539 59.58 19.85 24.41
N ALA A 540 58.73 19.59 25.39
CA ALA A 540 59.15 19.02 26.67
C ALA A 540 59.77 17.61 26.51
N LYS A 541 59.29 16.81 25.54
CA LYS A 541 59.87 15.50 25.21
C LYS A 541 61.18 15.62 24.42
N ASP A 542 61.28 16.57 23.51
CA ASP A 542 62.52 16.87 22.77
C ASP A 542 63.63 17.35 23.73
N ASP A 543 63.30 18.18 24.72
CA ASP A 543 64.20 18.62 25.79
C ASP A 543 64.63 17.45 26.71
N GLU A 544 63.69 16.57 27.09
CA GLU A 544 63.97 15.36 27.90
C GLU A 544 64.87 14.35 27.17
N ILE A 545 64.59 14.08 25.89
CA ILE A 545 65.43 13.23 25.02
C ILE A 545 66.83 13.83 24.86
N SER A 546 66.94 15.16 24.72
CA SER A 546 68.23 15.85 24.63
C SER A 546 69.06 15.71 25.92
N ALA A 547 68.42 15.85 27.09
CA ALA A 547 69.06 15.65 28.38
C ALA A 547 69.53 14.19 28.61
N LEU A 548 68.72 13.21 28.17
CA LEU A 548 69.11 11.79 28.21
C LEU A 548 70.27 11.49 27.25
N CYS A 549 70.29 12.07 26.06
CA CYS A 549 71.40 11.95 25.11
C CYS A 549 72.71 12.53 25.68
N GLU A 550 72.69 13.69 26.32
CA GLU A 550 73.86 14.23 27.03
C GLU A 550 74.36 13.30 28.14
N LYS A 551 73.43 12.73 28.93
CA LYS A 551 73.77 11.84 30.05
C LYS A 551 74.41 10.54 29.56
N MET A 552 73.83 9.92 28.53
CA MET A 552 74.39 8.75 27.86
C MET A 552 75.79 9.04 27.28
N LYS A 553 75.98 10.22 26.68
CA LYS A 553 77.28 10.63 26.13
C LYS A 553 78.36 10.76 27.23
N LYS A 554 78.03 11.39 28.37
CA LYS A 554 78.93 11.50 29.53
C LYS A 554 79.32 10.12 30.07
N GLN A 555 78.36 9.20 30.22
CA GLN A 555 78.64 7.82 30.65
C GLN A 555 79.54 7.08 29.64
N ALA A 556 79.33 7.25 28.33
CA ALA A 556 80.19 6.66 27.30
C ALA A 556 81.59 7.32 27.18
N GLU A 557 81.81 8.48 27.80
CA GLU A 557 83.11 9.14 27.95
C GLU A 557 83.80 8.67 29.24
N GLU A 558 83.06 8.48 30.33
CA GLU A 558 83.52 7.85 31.58
C GLU A 558 83.96 6.38 31.38
N GLU A 559 83.16 5.57 30.67
CA GLU A 559 83.50 4.19 30.30
C GLU A 559 84.81 4.11 29.48
N LYS A 560 85.07 5.09 28.62
CA LYS A 560 86.33 5.16 27.85
C LYS A 560 87.53 5.50 28.72
N SER A 561 87.37 6.34 29.75
CA SER A 561 88.43 6.59 30.74
C SER A 561 88.76 5.30 31.50
N LEU A 562 87.74 4.63 32.05
CA LEU A 562 87.87 3.37 32.77
C LEU A 562 88.47 2.25 31.90
N MET A 563 88.11 2.18 30.61
CA MET A 563 88.71 1.25 29.65
C MET A 563 90.21 1.53 29.43
N SER A 564 90.61 2.80 29.39
CA SER A 564 92.02 3.20 29.25
C SER A 564 92.84 2.87 30.50
N GLU A 565 92.32 3.20 31.68
CA GLU A 565 92.93 2.87 32.98
C GLU A 565 93.08 1.34 33.16
N LEU A 566 92.08 0.56 32.74
CA LEU A 566 92.13 -0.90 32.77
C LEU A 566 93.22 -1.48 31.84
N LEU A 567 93.55 -0.80 30.74
CA LEU A 567 94.65 -1.19 29.85
C LEU A 567 96.03 -0.86 30.45
N GLU A 568 96.19 0.30 31.10
CA GLU A 568 97.42 0.62 31.85
C GLU A 568 97.64 -0.34 33.03
N VAL A 569 96.59 -0.65 33.80
CA VAL A 569 96.67 -1.64 34.90
C VAL A 569 97.05 -3.04 34.38
N LYS A 570 96.57 -3.43 33.19
CA LYS A 570 97.01 -4.68 32.54
C LYS A 570 98.48 -4.65 32.14
N ALA A 571 98.96 -3.55 31.55
CA ALA A 571 100.37 -3.40 31.19
C ALA A 571 101.29 -3.43 32.42
N LEU A 572 100.94 -2.70 33.49
CA LEU A 572 101.66 -2.71 34.77
C LEU A 572 101.69 -4.10 35.42
N LYS A 573 100.57 -4.84 35.38
CA LYS A 573 100.50 -6.23 35.86
C LYS A 573 101.40 -7.17 35.06
N GLU A 574 101.53 -6.96 33.76
CA GLU A 574 102.38 -7.76 32.89
C GLU A 574 103.88 -7.43 33.08
N GLU A 575 104.22 -6.17 33.38
CA GLU A 575 105.59 -5.77 33.73
C GLU A 575 106.01 -6.31 35.11
N LEU A 576 105.14 -6.18 36.12
CA LEU A 576 105.35 -6.78 37.45
C LEU A 576 105.47 -8.31 37.40
N SER A 577 104.85 -8.97 36.42
CA SER A 577 105.01 -10.41 36.17
C SER A 577 106.45 -10.74 35.69
N LYS A 578 107.01 -9.93 34.80
CA LYS A 578 108.41 -10.05 34.33
C LYS A 578 109.38 -9.80 35.48
N GLU A 579 109.14 -8.76 36.28
CA GLU A 579 109.99 -8.40 37.41
C GLU A 579 109.96 -9.44 38.53
N ARG A 580 108.78 -9.99 38.87
CA ARG A 580 108.62 -11.12 39.81
C ARG A 580 109.43 -12.34 39.39
N ASN A 581 109.46 -12.66 38.09
CA ASN A 581 110.25 -13.76 37.56
C ASN A 581 111.77 -13.47 37.57
N SER A 582 112.17 -12.21 37.35
CA SER A 582 113.56 -11.75 37.49
C SER A 582 114.07 -11.81 38.94
N LEU A 583 113.23 -11.43 39.91
CA LEU A 583 113.55 -11.47 41.34
C LEU A 583 113.62 -12.89 41.89
N LYS A 584 112.78 -13.82 41.39
CA LYS A 584 112.82 -15.23 41.82
C LYS A 584 114.18 -15.90 41.59
N VAL A 585 114.90 -15.53 40.52
CA VAL A 585 116.26 -16.06 40.22
C VAL A 585 117.35 -15.44 41.11
N LYS A 586 117.09 -14.30 41.76
CA LYS A 586 118.06 -13.60 42.62
C LYS A 586 117.97 -14.01 44.10
N LEU A 587 116.88 -14.67 44.51
CA LEU A 587 116.63 -15.01 45.91
C LEU A 587 117.43 -16.25 46.38
N ASP A 588 117.68 -17.22 45.49
CA ASP A 588 118.36 -18.48 45.81
C ASP A 588 119.90 -18.34 46.03
N ALA A 589 120.44 -17.12 46.04
CA ALA A 589 121.88 -16.88 45.95
C ALA A 589 122.53 -16.11 47.12
N SER A 590 121.77 -15.53 48.06
CA SER A 590 122.37 -14.77 49.17
C SER A 590 121.46 -14.55 50.38
N MET A 591 121.56 -15.40 51.40
CA MET A 591 121.43 -14.97 52.81
C MET A 591 122.07 -15.98 53.77
N GLN A 592 123.19 -15.57 54.38
CA GLN A 592 123.85 -16.29 55.48
C GLN A 592 124.42 -15.25 56.46
N VAL A 593 124.45 -15.60 57.76
CA VAL A 593 125.05 -14.87 58.91
C VAL A 593 124.16 -13.85 59.64
N ALA A 594 123.88 -14.19 60.91
CA ALA A 594 123.51 -13.39 62.10
C ALA A 594 122.13 -12.66 62.11
N GLU A 595 121.31 -12.68 63.18
CA GLU A 595 121.51 -12.63 64.66
C GLU A 595 122.04 -11.28 65.20
N ASN A 596 121.55 -10.66 66.30
CA ASN A 596 120.46 -10.95 67.24
C ASN A 596 119.96 -9.62 67.88
N SER A 597 118.64 -9.44 68.07
CA SER A 597 117.97 -8.63 69.13
C SER A 597 116.44 -8.63 68.91
N GLY A 598 115.60 -8.39 69.93
CA GLY A 598 114.18 -8.01 69.70
C GLY A 598 113.05 -8.74 70.48
N ILE A 599 113.34 -9.55 71.52
CA ILE A 599 112.30 -10.33 72.26
C ILE A 599 111.31 -9.43 73.06
N ALA A 600 111.58 -8.12 73.18
CA ALA A 600 110.66 -7.14 73.76
C ALA A 600 109.78 -6.43 72.70
N GLU A 601 110.35 -6.11 71.53
CA GLU A 601 109.63 -5.40 70.45
C GLU A 601 108.69 -6.33 69.68
N THR A 602 109.08 -7.60 69.47
CA THR A 602 108.20 -8.64 68.89
C THR A 602 106.86 -8.71 69.62
N LYS A 603 106.86 -8.82 70.96
CA LYS A 603 105.60 -8.84 71.74
C LYS A 603 104.79 -7.54 71.67
N TYR A 604 105.40 -6.40 71.35
CA TYR A 604 104.68 -5.15 71.15
C TYR A 604 104.17 -5.03 69.70
N ALA A 605 104.89 -5.60 68.73
CA ALA A 605 104.45 -5.75 67.35
C ALA A 605 103.27 -6.73 67.25
N ASP A 606 103.39 -7.97 67.78
CA ASP A 606 102.31 -8.97 67.83
C ASP A 606 101.01 -8.40 68.45
N LEU A 607 101.14 -7.52 69.45
CA LEU A 607 100.01 -6.88 70.11
C LEU A 607 99.47 -5.70 69.29
N SER A 608 100.34 -4.89 68.68
CA SER A 608 99.94 -3.78 67.80
C SER A 608 99.32 -4.27 66.50
N GLU A 609 99.76 -5.41 65.97
CA GLU A 609 99.20 -6.10 64.81
C GLU A 609 97.79 -6.57 65.15
N LYS A 610 97.61 -7.30 66.26
CA LYS A 610 96.27 -7.70 66.75
C LYS A 610 95.35 -6.52 67.07
N TYR A 611 95.87 -5.41 67.59
CA TYR A 611 95.08 -4.18 67.75
C TYR A 611 94.73 -3.53 66.41
N SER A 612 95.54 -3.72 65.36
CA SER A 612 95.21 -3.27 63.99
C SER A 612 94.18 -4.19 63.33
N GLU A 613 94.34 -5.51 63.43
CA GLU A 613 93.38 -6.52 62.98
C GLU A 613 92.00 -6.30 63.62
N LEU A 614 91.95 -6.19 64.94
CA LEU A 614 90.71 -5.95 65.69
C LEU A 614 90.10 -4.57 65.37
N ARG A 615 90.92 -3.56 65.06
CA ARG A 615 90.44 -2.25 64.60
C ARG A 615 89.85 -2.34 63.19
N GLU A 616 90.46 -3.09 62.29
CA GLU A 616 89.91 -3.35 60.96
C GLU A 616 88.63 -4.18 61.03
N GLU A 617 88.55 -5.19 61.89
CA GLU A 617 87.34 -5.98 62.13
C GLU A 617 86.23 -5.10 62.69
N HIS A 618 86.52 -4.24 63.68
CA HIS A 618 85.57 -3.25 64.18
C HIS A 618 85.17 -2.22 63.09
N GLN A 619 86.09 -1.82 62.20
CA GLN A 619 85.78 -0.94 61.08
C GLN A 619 84.80 -1.62 60.10
N LYS A 620 85.04 -2.90 59.79
CA LYS A 620 84.18 -3.75 58.92
C LYS A 620 82.81 -3.99 59.54
N LEU A 621 82.75 -4.25 60.85
CA LEU A 621 81.50 -4.39 61.61
C LEU A 621 80.71 -3.08 61.70
N VAL A 622 81.38 -1.92 61.73
CA VAL A 622 80.72 -0.60 61.68
C VAL A 622 80.18 -0.30 60.28
N SER A 623 80.88 -0.64 59.19
CA SER A 623 80.33 -0.50 57.84
C SER A 623 79.12 -1.42 57.65
N THR A 624 79.21 -2.72 57.98
CA THR A 624 78.07 -3.64 57.80
C THR A 624 76.87 -3.26 58.67
N ASN A 625 77.07 -2.72 59.87
CA ASN A 625 75.95 -2.15 60.64
C ASN A 625 75.32 -0.94 59.94
N LYS A 626 76.12 -0.02 59.39
CA LYS A 626 75.62 1.14 58.64
C LYS A 626 74.82 0.70 57.42
N ASP A 627 75.30 -0.28 56.68
CA ASP A 627 74.66 -0.80 55.48
C ASP A 627 73.34 -1.50 55.83
N LEU A 628 73.32 -2.32 56.90
CA LEU A 628 72.08 -2.91 57.45
C LEU A 628 71.08 -1.86 57.97
N PHE A 629 71.55 -0.74 58.54
CA PHE A 629 70.66 0.37 58.93
C PHE A 629 70.04 1.07 57.71
N GLN A 630 70.78 1.20 56.60
CA GLN A 630 70.25 1.74 55.36
C GLN A 630 69.23 0.78 54.74
N GLU A 631 69.56 -0.52 54.64
CA GLU A 631 68.62 -1.55 54.14
C GLU A 631 67.32 -1.58 54.97
N ASN A 632 67.40 -1.43 56.29
CA ASN A 632 66.23 -1.31 57.16
C ASN A 632 65.43 -0.01 56.96
N ALA A 633 66.06 1.07 56.49
CA ALA A 633 65.36 2.31 56.13
C ALA A 633 64.63 2.14 54.78
N ASP A 634 65.34 1.66 53.75
CA ASP A 634 64.82 1.40 52.41
C ASP A 634 63.65 0.39 52.44
N MET A 635 63.75 -0.64 53.28
CA MET A 635 62.68 -1.62 53.48
C MET A 635 61.45 -1.03 54.18
N ARG A 636 61.62 -0.07 55.11
CA ARG A 636 60.49 0.65 55.72
C ARG A 636 59.80 1.56 54.72
N GLU A 637 60.56 2.26 53.87
CA GLU A 637 59.98 3.10 52.83
C GLU A 637 59.18 2.26 51.81
N LYS A 638 59.74 1.14 51.35
CA LYS A 638 59.01 0.16 50.51
C LYS A 638 57.74 -0.35 51.18
N TYR A 639 57.78 -0.60 52.49
CA TYR A 639 56.58 -1.02 53.25
C TYR A 639 55.52 0.08 53.30
N GLN A 640 55.92 1.35 53.46
CA GLN A 640 55.00 2.49 53.42
C GLN A 640 54.37 2.69 52.03
N GLN A 641 55.16 2.54 50.97
CA GLN A 641 54.68 2.56 49.57
C GLN A 641 53.71 1.40 49.29
N LEU A 642 53.96 0.21 49.86
CA LEU A 642 53.04 -0.94 49.79
C LEU A 642 51.73 -0.71 50.55
N THR A 643 51.75 -0.02 51.70
CA THR A 643 50.52 0.31 52.43
C THR A 643 49.67 1.35 51.71
N THR A 644 50.27 2.44 51.18
CA THR A 644 49.50 3.48 50.47
C THR A 644 48.94 2.99 49.13
N THR A 645 49.69 2.14 48.40
CA THR A 645 49.16 1.49 47.20
C THR A 645 48.03 0.51 47.52
N LYS A 646 48.12 -0.25 48.63
CA LYS A 646 47.00 -1.09 49.10
C LYS A 646 45.76 -0.26 49.42
N GLU A 647 45.90 0.84 50.15
CA GLU A 647 44.79 1.76 50.49
C GLU A 647 44.12 2.33 49.23
N SER A 648 44.92 2.70 48.22
CA SER A 648 44.41 3.15 46.92
C SER A 648 43.65 2.05 46.16
N ILE A 649 44.10 0.80 46.23
CA ILE A 649 43.44 -0.36 45.60
C ILE A 649 42.11 -0.66 46.31
N GLU A 650 42.07 -0.67 47.65
CA GLU A 650 40.84 -0.91 48.41
C GLU A 650 39.80 0.20 48.14
N LYS A 651 40.23 1.46 47.99
CA LYS A 651 39.35 2.56 47.56
C LYS A 651 38.75 2.33 46.17
N HIS A 652 39.59 1.98 45.18
CA HIS A 652 39.09 1.74 43.81
C HIS A 652 38.20 0.49 43.71
N LYS A 653 38.44 -0.53 44.55
CA LYS A 653 37.53 -1.67 44.69
C LYS A 653 36.14 -1.23 45.17
N LEU A 654 36.06 -0.41 46.22
CA LEU A 654 34.77 0.11 46.72
C LEU A 654 34.07 1.01 45.69
N GLU A 655 34.83 1.80 44.92
CA GLU A 655 34.29 2.60 43.80
C GLU A 655 33.72 1.70 42.68
N LEU A 656 34.38 0.59 42.35
CA LEU A 656 33.89 -0.40 41.39
C LEU A 656 32.67 -1.17 41.90
N GLU A 657 32.67 -1.61 43.17
CA GLU A 657 31.52 -2.30 43.79
C GLU A 657 30.26 -1.41 43.79
N ALA A 658 30.41 -0.11 44.06
CA ALA A 658 29.32 0.86 43.97
C ALA A 658 28.81 1.05 42.52
N ILE A 659 29.71 1.10 41.53
CA ILE A 659 29.33 1.17 40.11
C ILE A 659 28.60 -0.10 39.66
N VAL A 660 29.03 -1.28 40.12
CA VAL A 660 28.37 -2.56 39.83
C VAL A 660 26.96 -2.59 40.43
N GLN A 661 26.78 -2.19 41.70
CA GLN A 661 25.46 -2.07 42.32
C GLN A 661 24.55 -1.07 41.58
N GLN A 662 25.09 0.07 41.13
CA GLN A 662 24.33 1.03 40.33
C GLN A 662 23.93 0.44 38.96
N LYS A 663 24.78 -0.41 38.36
CA LYS A 663 24.50 -1.01 37.05
C LYS A 663 23.55 -2.20 37.11
N THR A 664 23.63 -3.05 38.15
CA THR A 664 22.63 -4.12 38.37
C THR A 664 21.26 -3.51 38.66
N SER A 665 21.16 -2.57 39.61
CA SER A 665 19.87 -1.93 39.92
C SER A 665 19.22 -1.21 38.72
N HIS A 666 20.01 -0.77 37.73
CA HIS A 666 19.48 -0.24 36.48
C HIS A 666 19.03 -1.33 35.48
N ALA A 667 19.74 -2.46 35.40
CA ALA A 667 19.27 -3.63 34.66
C ALA A 667 17.93 -4.13 35.22
N ASP A 668 17.81 -4.24 36.55
CA ASP A 668 16.57 -4.63 37.25
C ASP A 668 15.37 -3.69 36.96
N THR A 669 15.63 -2.43 36.59
CA THR A 669 14.57 -1.49 36.16
C THR A 669 14.20 -1.67 34.69
N LEU A 670 15.19 -1.85 33.80
CA LEU A 670 14.95 -2.05 32.37
C LEU A 670 14.25 -3.38 32.08
N GLU A 671 14.59 -4.44 32.82
CA GLU A 671 13.95 -5.75 32.70
C GLU A 671 12.45 -5.68 33.05
N LYS A 672 12.08 -4.92 34.08
CA LYS A 672 10.67 -4.66 34.45
C LYS A 672 9.93 -3.78 33.44
N GLU A 673 10.61 -2.82 32.81
CA GLU A 673 10.04 -2.01 31.73
C GLU A 673 9.79 -2.86 30.47
N ILE A 674 10.70 -3.78 30.14
CA ILE A 674 10.55 -4.77 29.06
C ILE A 674 9.41 -5.75 29.36
N GLU A 675 9.32 -6.27 30.58
CA GLU A 675 8.25 -7.18 31.00
C GLU A 675 6.87 -6.51 30.93
N ALA A 676 6.76 -5.26 31.39
CA ALA A 676 5.54 -4.46 31.25
C ALA A 676 5.19 -4.14 29.78
N ALA A 677 6.19 -3.89 28.93
CA ALA A 677 5.99 -3.71 27.49
C ALA A 677 5.48 -4.99 26.82
N ASN A 678 6.06 -6.15 27.13
CA ASN A 678 5.65 -7.45 26.60
C ASN A 678 4.19 -7.79 26.97
N LEU A 679 3.78 -7.54 28.22
CA LEU A 679 2.38 -7.67 28.64
C LEU A 679 1.45 -6.73 27.84
N SER A 680 1.89 -5.51 27.52
CA SER A 680 1.13 -4.57 26.67
C SER A 680 1.08 -4.99 25.19
N VAL A 681 2.07 -5.71 24.68
CA VAL A 681 2.08 -6.28 23.33
C VAL A 681 1.11 -7.47 23.27
N SER A 682 1.25 -8.44 24.17
CA SER A 682 0.39 -9.64 24.23
C SER A 682 -1.10 -9.27 24.31
N SER A 683 -1.48 -8.29 25.14
CA SER A 683 -2.87 -7.83 25.26
C SER A 683 -3.40 -7.14 23.99
N LYS A 684 -2.52 -6.57 23.15
CA LYS A 684 -2.89 -6.02 21.83
C LYS A 684 -2.98 -7.11 20.76
N GLU A 685 -2.14 -8.14 20.83
CA GLU A 685 -2.24 -9.29 19.93
C GLU A 685 -3.56 -10.05 20.11
N GLU A 686 -4.01 -10.26 21.36
CA GLU A 686 -5.34 -10.81 21.66
C GLU A 686 -6.48 -9.97 21.03
N GLN A 687 -6.42 -8.64 21.18
CA GLN A 687 -7.40 -7.72 20.59
C GLN A 687 -7.38 -7.75 19.05
N LEU A 688 -6.19 -7.79 18.44
CA LEU A 688 -6.02 -7.91 16.99
C LEU A 688 -6.55 -9.26 16.48
N GLN A 689 -6.31 -10.36 17.19
CA GLN A 689 -6.82 -11.69 16.85
C GLN A 689 -8.37 -11.72 16.90
N LEU A 690 -8.97 -11.09 17.92
CA LEU A 690 -10.43 -10.95 18.02
C LEU A 690 -11.00 -10.14 16.85
N MET A 691 -10.40 -8.98 16.50
CA MET A 691 -10.83 -8.22 15.33
C MET A 691 -10.66 -9.01 14.01
N ARG A 692 -9.60 -9.82 13.90
CA ARG A 692 -9.35 -10.66 12.72
C ARG A 692 -10.40 -11.76 12.54
N SER A 693 -10.88 -12.35 13.64
CA SER A 693 -12.02 -13.29 13.59
C SER A 693 -13.32 -12.60 13.16
N SER A 694 -13.64 -11.45 13.76
CA SER A 694 -14.83 -10.67 13.37
C SER A 694 -14.79 -10.17 11.93
N ALA A 695 -13.61 -9.90 11.37
CA ALA A 695 -13.45 -9.57 9.95
C ALA A 695 -13.72 -10.79 9.05
N SER A 696 -13.24 -11.98 9.43
CA SER A 696 -13.49 -13.22 8.69
C SER A 696 -14.97 -13.61 8.69
N ASP A 697 -15.68 -13.42 9.81
CA ASP A 697 -17.13 -13.62 9.88
C ASP A 697 -17.89 -12.65 8.95
N ALA A 698 -17.47 -11.38 8.90
CA ALA A 698 -18.04 -10.39 8.00
C ALA A 698 -17.76 -10.70 6.52
N GLU A 699 -16.57 -11.17 6.17
CA GLU A 699 -16.24 -11.64 4.81
C GLU A 699 -17.11 -12.83 4.40
N MET A 700 -17.32 -13.80 5.30
CA MET A 700 -18.21 -14.94 5.06
C MET A 700 -19.66 -14.48 4.86
N MET A 701 -20.14 -13.52 5.66
CA MET A 701 -21.48 -12.94 5.48
C MET A 701 -21.62 -12.21 4.13
N ILE A 702 -20.60 -11.46 3.71
CA ILE A 702 -20.56 -10.80 2.40
C ILE A 702 -20.55 -11.82 1.25
N MET A 703 -19.83 -12.94 1.38
CA MET A 703 -19.86 -14.02 0.38
C MET A 703 -21.26 -14.65 0.28
N ASN A 704 -21.93 -14.89 1.40
CA ASN A 704 -23.29 -15.46 1.42
C ASN A 704 -24.30 -14.50 0.77
N LEU A 705 -24.31 -13.22 1.13
CA LEU A 705 -25.18 -12.21 0.53
C LEU A 705 -24.92 -12.01 -0.97
N ARG A 706 -23.65 -12.09 -1.42
CA ARG A 706 -23.30 -12.04 -2.86
C ARG A 706 -23.88 -13.24 -3.62
N ARG A 707 -23.82 -14.44 -3.03
CA ARG A 707 -24.37 -15.67 -3.61
C ARG A 707 -25.89 -15.62 -3.71
N GLU A 708 -26.58 -15.23 -2.63
CA GLU A 708 -28.05 -15.03 -2.63
C GLU A 708 -28.50 -13.99 -3.65
N MET A 709 -27.77 -12.87 -3.78
CA MET A 709 -28.01 -11.86 -4.81
C MET A 709 -27.81 -12.41 -6.22
N GLN A 710 -26.80 -13.25 -6.45
CA GLN A 710 -26.54 -13.88 -7.75
C GLN A 710 -27.63 -14.90 -8.12
N GLU A 711 -28.10 -15.70 -7.16
CA GLU A 711 -29.23 -16.63 -7.33
C GLU A 711 -30.52 -15.86 -7.70
N ALA A 712 -30.84 -14.78 -6.98
CA ALA A 712 -31.99 -13.93 -7.26
C ALA A 712 -31.92 -13.19 -8.62
N VAL A 713 -30.72 -12.87 -9.10
CA VAL A 713 -30.50 -12.33 -10.46
C VAL A 713 -30.76 -13.40 -11.52
N GLN A 714 -30.27 -14.63 -11.32
CA GLN A 714 -30.51 -15.74 -12.26
C GLN A 714 -32.01 -16.10 -12.35
N GLU A 715 -32.74 -16.08 -11.24
CA GLU A 715 -34.19 -16.29 -11.23
C GLU A 715 -34.93 -15.18 -12.03
N LYS A 716 -34.56 -13.91 -11.83
CA LYS A 716 -35.14 -12.80 -12.60
C LYS A 716 -34.79 -12.86 -14.09
N GLU A 717 -33.57 -13.25 -14.45
CA GLU A 717 -33.20 -13.51 -15.84
C GLU A 717 -34.05 -14.60 -16.48
N LYS A 718 -34.32 -15.69 -15.75
CA LYS A 718 -35.19 -16.78 -16.22
C LYS A 718 -36.61 -16.28 -16.43
N LEU A 719 -37.17 -15.55 -15.46
CA LEU A 719 -38.51 -14.96 -15.56
C LEU A 719 -38.62 -14.00 -16.76
N ILE A 720 -37.59 -13.17 -17.01
CA ILE A 720 -37.55 -12.29 -18.20
C ILE A 720 -37.53 -13.11 -19.49
N LYS A 721 -36.73 -14.20 -19.56
CA LYS A 721 -36.68 -15.10 -20.73
C LYS A 721 -38.03 -15.80 -20.97
N ASP A 722 -38.77 -16.14 -19.93
CA ASP A 722 -40.08 -16.77 -20.05
C ASP A 722 -41.17 -15.76 -20.46
N VAL A 723 -41.18 -14.55 -19.87
CA VAL A 723 -42.07 -13.43 -20.29
C VAL A 723 -41.85 -13.02 -21.75
N ILE A 724 -40.61 -13.10 -22.27
CA ILE A 724 -40.32 -12.84 -23.69
C ILE A 724 -40.96 -13.91 -24.58
N LYS A 725 -40.91 -15.20 -24.21
CA LYS A 725 -41.59 -16.28 -24.96
C LYS A 725 -43.10 -16.05 -24.99
N ASP A 726 -43.71 -15.76 -23.84
CA ASP A 726 -45.14 -15.52 -23.72
C ASP A 726 -45.58 -14.32 -24.56
N LYS A 727 -44.80 -13.23 -24.55
CA LYS A 727 -44.99 -12.09 -25.45
C LYS A 727 -44.96 -12.52 -26.92
N ASP A 728 -43.97 -13.30 -27.34
CA ASP A 728 -43.80 -13.66 -28.74
C ASP A 728 -44.89 -14.63 -29.23
N ILE A 729 -45.33 -15.57 -28.37
CA ILE A 729 -46.51 -16.43 -28.60
C ILE A 729 -47.79 -15.59 -28.72
N LEU A 730 -48.01 -14.62 -27.83
CA LEU A 730 -49.14 -13.69 -27.92
C LEU A 730 -49.07 -12.84 -29.19
N GLN A 731 -47.87 -12.41 -29.62
CA GLN A 731 -47.67 -11.65 -30.85
C GLN A 731 -48.02 -12.48 -32.09
N GLU A 732 -47.66 -13.77 -32.12
CA GLU A 732 -48.06 -14.71 -33.18
C GLU A 732 -49.57 -15.00 -33.18
N SER A 733 -50.19 -15.13 -31.99
CA SER A 733 -51.65 -15.24 -31.88
C SER A 733 -52.36 -13.97 -32.39
N VAL A 734 -51.81 -12.78 -32.13
CA VAL A 734 -52.38 -11.51 -32.60
C VAL A 734 -52.23 -11.35 -34.11
N THR A 735 -51.10 -11.70 -34.72
CA THR A 735 -50.96 -11.66 -36.18
C THR A 735 -51.86 -12.69 -36.88
N SER A 736 -51.99 -13.90 -36.32
CA SER A 736 -52.93 -14.92 -36.80
C SER A 736 -54.39 -14.44 -36.77
N LEU A 737 -54.84 -13.89 -35.63
CA LEU A 737 -56.18 -13.30 -35.52
C LEU A 737 -56.38 -12.09 -36.44
N HIS A 738 -55.35 -11.28 -36.69
CA HIS A 738 -55.41 -10.17 -37.63
C HIS A 738 -55.60 -10.65 -39.08
N SER A 739 -54.84 -11.67 -39.52
CA SER A 739 -55.00 -12.32 -40.82
C SER A 739 -56.42 -12.90 -40.99
N ARG A 740 -56.90 -13.65 -39.99
CA ARG A 740 -58.28 -14.19 -39.96
C ARG A 740 -59.34 -13.09 -40.05
N ASN A 741 -59.09 -11.93 -39.43
CA ASN A 741 -60.00 -10.78 -39.50
C ASN A 741 -60.00 -10.10 -40.89
N ILE A 742 -58.88 -10.11 -41.60
CA ILE A 742 -58.78 -9.66 -43.01
C ILE A 742 -59.55 -10.62 -43.92
N GLU A 743 -59.35 -11.93 -43.77
CA GLU A 743 -60.07 -12.96 -44.53
C GLU A 743 -61.59 -12.78 -44.42
N LEU A 744 -62.11 -12.75 -43.19
CA LEU A 744 -63.54 -12.57 -42.90
C LEU A 744 -64.11 -11.23 -43.42
N LYS A 745 -63.28 -10.17 -43.50
CA LYS A 745 -63.67 -8.91 -44.16
C LYS A 745 -63.77 -9.07 -45.67
N THR A 746 -62.84 -9.77 -46.32
CA THR A 746 -62.92 -10.03 -47.77
C THR A 746 -64.08 -10.96 -48.15
N GLU A 747 -64.37 -11.95 -47.31
CA GLU A 747 -65.51 -12.86 -47.46
C GLU A 747 -66.84 -12.09 -47.29
N LYS A 748 -66.95 -11.24 -46.27
CA LYS A 748 -68.10 -10.35 -46.10
C LYS A 748 -68.33 -9.41 -47.29
N ILE A 749 -67.26 -8.87 -47.90
CA ILE A 749 -67.39 -7.99 -49.06
C ILE A 749 -67.99 -8.75 -50.25
N LYS A 750 -67.48 -9.95 -50.56
CA LYS A 750 -68.05 -10.81 -51.62
C LYS A 750 -69.52 -11.13 -51.38
N LEU A 751 -69.88 -11.53 -50.16
CA LEU A 751 -71.27 -11.82 -49.80
C LEU A 751 -72.17 -10.57 -49.88
N MET A 752 -71.62 -9.36 -49.73
CA MET A 752 -72.36 -8.11 -49.98
C MET A 752 -72.51 -7.82 -51.48
N GLU A 753 -71.48 -8.09 -52.29
CA GLU A 753 -71.52 -7.97 -53.76
C GLU A 753 -72.53 -8.96 -54.37
N GLU A 754 -72.46 -10.24 -54.00
CA GLU A 754 -73.42 -11.29 -54.38
C GLU A 754 -74.86 -10.95 -53.96
N LEU A 755 -75.03 -10.39 -52.74
CA LEU A 755 -76.35 -9.95 -52.26
C LEU A 755 -76.86 -8.72 -53.03
N GLU A 756 -76.01 -7.78 -53.41
CA GLU A 756 -76.43 -6.62 -54.23
C GLU A 756 -76.75 -7.04 -55.67
N GLU A 757 -76.00 -7.98 -56.25
CA GLU A 757 -76.28 -8.60 -57.55
C GLU A 757 -77.65 -9.32 -57.53
N ALA A 758 -77.89 -10.21 -56.56
CA ALA A 758 -79.19 -10.86 -56.38
C ALA A 758 -80.33 -9.86 -56.13
N ASN A 759 -80.11 -8.79 -55.37
CA ASN A 759 -81.09 -7.72 -55.22
C ASN A 759 -81.28 -6.91 -56.51
N SER A 760 -80.31 -6.87 -57.43
CA SER A 760 -80.49 -6.27 -58.75
C SER A 760 -81.34 -7.16 -59.66
N GLU A 761 -81.11 -8.47 -59.68
CA GLU A 761 -81.91 -9.45 -60.42
C GLU A 761 -83.36 -9.49 -59.92
N ILE A 762 -83.58 -9.47 -58.59
CA ILE A 762 -84.91 -9.35 -57.98
C ILE A 762 -85.59 -8.02 -58.39
N ARG A 763 -84.86 -6.90 -58.47
CA ARG A 763 -85.41 -5.62 -58.96
C ARG A 763 -85.79 -5.70 -60.43
N GLU A 764 -84.98 -6.35 -61.26
CA GLU A 764 -85.27 -6.51 -62.68
C GLU A 764 -86.47 -7.44 -62.92
N LEU A 765 -86.53 -8.60 -62.27
CA LEU A 765 -87.68 -9.51 -62.30
C LEU A 765 -88.98 -8.82 -61.83
N ASN A 766 -88.91 -8.02 -60.76
CA ASN A 766 -90.05 -7.20 -60.34
C ASN A 766 -90.44 -6.14 -61.38
N SER A 767 -89.49 -5.57 -62.11
CA SER A 767 -89.79 -4.63 -63.21
C SER A 767 -90.48 -5.33 -64.40
N GLN A 768 -90.04 -6.54 -64.74
CA GLN A 768 -90.64 -7.37 -65.80
C GLN A 768 -92.05 -7.82 -65.40
N LEU A 769 -92.25 -8.27 -64.15
CA LEU A 769 -93.58 -8.54 -63.59
C LEU A 769 -94.49 -7.31 -63.63
N LYS A 770 -93.98 -6.13 -63.28
CA LYS A 770 -94.74 -4.88 -63.26
C LYS A 770 -95.10 -4.35 -64.65
N LEU A 771 -94.30 -4.65 -65.68
CA LEU A 771 -94.64 -4.40 -67.08
C LEU A 771 -95.71 -5.38 -67.58
N ASN A 772 -95.57 -6.67 -67.26
CA ASN A 772 -96.53 -7.71 -67.62
C ASN A 772 -97.89 -7.57 -66.89
N ALA A 773 -97.91 -6.96 -65.70
CA ALA A 773 -99.12 -6.67 -64.92
C ALA A 773 -99.96 -5.48 -65.45
N THR A 774 -100.03 -5.30 -66.78
CA THR A 774 -100.82 -4.24 -67.43
C THR A 774 -102.03 -4.76 -68.24
N SER A 775 -102.53 -5.96 -67.91
CA SER A 775 -103.86 -6.42 -68.36
C SER A 775 -104.52 -7.46 -67.44
N GLY A 776 -105.69 -7.13 -66.87
CA GLY A 776 -106.66 -8.09 -66.33
C GLY A 776 -106.58 -8.36 -64.82
N ASP A 777 -107.73 -8.23 -64.15
CA ASP A 777 -107.90 -8.39 -62.70
C ASP A 777 -107.75 -9.85 -62.21
N SER A 778 -107.28 -10.03 -60.97
CA SER A 778 -107.97 -10.84 -59.93
C SER A 778 -107.24 -10.78 -58.58
N GLU A 779 -107.98 -10.56 -57.50
CA GLU A 779 -107.51 -10.76 -56.12
C GLU A 779 -107.58 -12.24 -55.73
N SER A 780 -106.48 -12.87 -55.28
CA SER A 780 -106.54 -14.06 -54.42
C SER A 780 -105.16 -14.48 -53.87
N ALA A 781 -105.17 -15.10 -52.68
CA ALA A 781 -104.15 -16.03 -52.18
C ALA A 781 -102.68 -15.56 -52.00
N VAL A 782 -102.43 -14.74 -50.96
CA VAL A 782 -101.23 -14.91 -50.11
C VAL A 782 -101.67 -15.04 -48.64
N VAL A 783 -102.27 -16.19 -48.32
CA VAL A 783 -102.44 -16.70 -46.95
C VAL A 783 -101.89 -18.13 -46.97
N ASN A 784 -101.17 -18.53 -45.93
CA ASN A 784 -100.33 -19.73 -45.83
C ASN A 784 -98.95 -19.64 -46.53
N LEU A 785 -98.01 -18.92 -45.90
CA LEU A 785 -96.64 -19.43 -45.71
C LEU A 785 -96.07 -19.11 -44.31
N ASP A 786 -96.94 -18.69 -43.39
CA ASP A 786 -96.61 -18.18 -42.05
C ASP A 786 -96.53 -19.32 -41.01
N ARG A 787 -96.03 -20.51 -41.42
CA ARG A 787 -96.09 -21.75 -40.61
C ARG A 787 -94.88 -22.68 -40.73
N GLU A 788 -93.74 -22.17 -41.20
CA GLU A 788 -92.45 -22.90 -41.19
C GLU A 788 -91.34 -22.13 -40.45
N ALA A 789 -91.48 -20.82 -40.24
CA ALA A 789 -90.54 -19.97 -39.50
C ALA A 789 -90.62 -20.09 -37.96
N SER A 790 -90.91 -21.27 -37.42
CA SER A 790 -91.14 -21.45 -35.97
C SER A 790 -90.57 -22.76 -35.38
N GLN A 791 -89.69 -23.45 -36.09
CA GLN A 791 -89.02 -24.66 -35.60
C GLN A 791 -87.50 -24.49 -35.43
N ASP A 792 -86.81 -23.84 -36.38
CA ASP A 792 -85.36 -23.52 -36.31
C ASP A 792 -84.97 -22.64 -35.10
N SER A 793 -85.90 -21.86 -34.54
CA SER A 793 -85.62 -20.92 -33.43
C SER A 793 -85.44 -21.60 -32.06
N LEU A 794 -85.58 -22.94 -31.99
CA LEU A 794 -85.42 -23.72 -30.77
C LEU A 794 -84.07 -24.45 -30.71
N GLU A 795 -83.66 -25.16 -31.77
CA GLU A 795 -82.38 -25.90 -31.79
C GLU A 795 -81.15 -24.98 -31.64
N VAL A 796 -81.21 -23.77 -32.18
CA VAL A 796 -80.15 -22.74 -32.03
C VAL A 796 -80.05 -22.22 -30.59
N LYS A 797 -81.14 -22.24 -29.80
CA LYS A 797 -81.11 -21.83 -28.39
C LYS A 797 -80.61 -22.95 -27.48
N GLU A 798 -81.05 -24.19 -27.71
CA GLU A 798 -80.67 -25.33 -26.88
C GLU A 798 -79.17 -25.67 -27.02
N SER A 799 -78.62 -25.57 -28.24
CA SER A 799 -77.18 -25.68 -28.50
C SER A 799 -76.36 -24.56 -27.83
N SER A 800 -76.78 -23.29 -27.96
CA SER A 800 -76.09 -22.15 -27.31
C SER A 800 -76.14 -22.21 -25.78
N ILE A 801 -77.22 -22.74 -25.20
CA ILE A 801 -77.36 -22.89 -23.74
C ILE A 801 -76.49 -24.04 -23.22
N ASN A 802 -76.42 -25.17 -23.92
CA ASN A 802 -75.52 -26.27 -23.55
C ASN A 802 -74.05 -25.84 -23.58
N HIS A 803 -73.61 -25.12 -24.62
CA HIS A 803 -72.21 -24.68 -24.71
C HIS A 803 -71.83 -23.72 -23.57
N GLN A 804 -72.74 -22.79 -23.21
CA GLN A 804 -72.55 -21.91 -22.04
C GLN A 804 -72.55 -22.67 -20.71
N HIS A 805 -73.35 -23.74 -20.56
CA HIS A 805 -73.29 -24.59 -19.37
C HIS A 805 -71.98 -25.38 -19.28
N GLU A 806 -71.43 -25.83 -20.41
CA GLU A 806 -70.18 -26.59 -20.48
C GLU A 806 -68.96 -25.70 -20.21
N GLU A 807 -68.91 -24.47 -20.75
CA GLU A 807 -67.91 -23.46 -20.35
C GLU A 807 -67.98 -23.12 -18.86
N ASN A 808 -69.19 -22.87 -18.32
CA ASN A 808 -69.34 -22.56 -16.89
C ASN A 808 -68.97 -23.76 -15.99
N ALA A 809 -69.19 -25.00 -16.44
CA ALA A 809 -68.73 -26.19 -15.71
C ALA A 809 -67.21 -26.31 -15.71
N ASN A 810 -66.56 -26.09 -16.86
CA ASN A 810 -65.09 -26.10 -16.97
C ASN A 810 -64.45 -24.98 -16.13
N LEU A 811 -64.92 -23.73 -16.28
CA LEU A 811 -64.46 -22.60 -15.46
C LEU A 811 -64.64 -22.86 -13.97
N LYS A 812 -65.77 -23.46 -13.56
CA LYS A 812 -65.98 -23.83 -12.16
C LYS A 812 -65.01 -24.91 -11.68
N SER A 813 -64.76 -25.94 -12.48
CA SER A 813 -63.77 -26.97 -12.14
C SER A 813 -62.34 -26.40 -12.03
N GLN A 814 -62.01 -25.39 -12.84
CA GLN A 814 -60.72 -24.70 -12.81
C GLN A 814 -60.59 -23.80 -11.58
N VAL A 815 -61.68 -23.12 -11.17
CA VAL A 815 -61.76 -22.37 -9.90
C VAL A 815 -61.66 -23.32 -8.70
N ASP A 816 -62.37 -24.44 -8.70
CA ASP A 816 -62.31 -25.43 -7.61
C ASP A 816 -60.91 -26.09 -7.50
N PHE A 817 -60.25 -26.34 -8.63
CA PHE A 817 -58.84 -26.75 -8.66
C PHE A 817 -57.91 -25.68 -8.08
N LEU A 818 -58.01 -24.43 -8.51
CA LEU A 818 -57.20 -23.32 -7.99
C LEU A 818 -57.43 -23.13 -6.47
N ASN A 819 -58.67 -23.24 -6.00
CA ASN A 819 -58.98 -23.20 -4.57
C ASN A 819 -58.30 -24.34 -3.80
N SER A 820 -58.24 -25.56 -4.36
CA SER A 820 -57.50 -26.67 -3.73
C SER A 820 -55.98 -26.41 -3.67
N VAL A 821 -55.40 -25.86 -4.75
CA VAL A 821 -53.98 -25.50 -4.80
C VAL A 821 -53.64 -24.36 -3.84
N ILE A 822 -54.54 -23.38 -3.67
CA ILE A 822 -54.40 -22.29 -2.70
C ILE A 822 -54.43 -22.85 -1.27
N VAL A 823 -55.34 -23.77 -0.95
CA VAL A 823 -55.41 -24.42 0.38
C VAL A 823 -54.18 -25.29 0.66
N ASP A 824 -53.61 -25.96 -0.34
CA ASP A 824 -52.39 -26.74 -0.18
C ASP A 824 -51.13 -25.87 -0.10
N LEU A 825 -51.09 -24.72 -0.76
CA LEU A 825 -50.05 -23.70 -0.59
C LEU A 825 -50.14 -23.03 0.79
N GLN A 826 -51.35 -22.70 1.25
CA GLN A 826 -51.57 -22.15 2.60
C GLN A 826 -51.14 -23.14 3.68
N ARG A 827 -51.53 -24.42 3.60
CA ARG A 827 -51.05 -25.45 4.54
C ARG A 827 -49.54 -25.70 4.46
N LYS A 828 -48.92 -25.55 3.29
CA LYS A 828 -47.45 -25.59 3.17
C LYS A 828 -46.80 -24.38 3.83
N ASN A 829 -47.36 -23.18 3.67
CA ASN A 829 -46.85 -21.97 4.32
C ASN A 829 -47.01 -22.06 5.84
N GLU A 830 -48.19 -22.45 6.36
CA GLU A 830 -48.41 -22.70 7.79
C GLU A 830 -47.40 -23.73 8.35
N HIS A 831 -47.10 -24.79 7.61
CA HIS A 831 -46.10 -25.80 8.01
C HIS A 831 -44.66 -25.26 7.97
N LEU A 832 -44.33 -24.41 6.99
CA LEU A 832 -43.02 -23.76 6.90
C LEU A 832 -42.84 -22.70 7.98
N GLU A 833 -43.87 -21.89 8.26
CA GLU A 833 -43.91 -20.93 9.37
C GLU A 833 -43.76 -21.65 10.71
N SER A 834 -44.51 -22.74 10.95
CA SER A 834 -44.35 -23.59 12.15
C SER A 834 -42.92 -24.16 12.28
N LYS A 835 -42.28 -24.52 11.16
CA LYS A 835 -40.92 -25.06 11.13
C LYS A 835 -39.86 -23.97 11.36
N ILE A 836 -40.07 -22.76 10.83
CA ILE A 836 -39.25 -21.59 11.10
C ILE A 836 -39.38 -21.20 12.57
N GLU A 837 -40.60 -21.14 13.12
CA GLU A 837 -40.85 -20.87 14.54
C GLU A 837 -40.14 -21.88 15.44
N ALA A 838 -40.24 -23.19 15.16
CA ALA A 838 -39.53 -24.23 15.91
C ALA A 838 -37.99 -24.06 15.88
N ILE A 839 -37.42 -23.63 14.76
CA ILE A 839 -35.98 -23.33 14.61
C ILE A 839 -35.61 -22.04 15.36
N THR A 840 -36.41 -20.98 15.23
CA THR A 840 -36.18 -19.67 15.86
C THR A 840 -36.36 -19.71 17.39
N MET A 841 -37.20 -20.62 17.90
CA MET A 841 -37.35 -20.88 19.34
C MET A 841 -36.26 -21.80 19.92
N GLY A 842 -35.28 -22.23 19.12
CA GLY A 842 -34.07 -22.93 19.59
C GLY A 842 -34.24 -24.40 20.01
N ASN A 843 -35.42 -24.99 19.83
CA ASN A 843 -35.70 -26.38 20.20
C ASN A 843 -35.17 -27.40 19.15
N VAL A 844 -33.86 -27.40 18.91
CA VAL A 844 -33.19 -28.42 18.10
C VAL A 844 -32.79 -29.60 18.99
N ALA A 845 -33.79 -30.41 19.35
CA ALA A 845 -33.61 -31.72 19.96
C ALA A 845 -34.21 -32.80 19.05
N GLU A 846 -33.43 -33.85 18.78
CA GLU A 846 -33.88 -35.15 18.25
C GLU A 846 -34.71 -35.17 16.95
N ILE A 847 -34.13 -34.73 15.81
CA ILE A 847 -34.50 -35.28 14.49
C ILE A 847 -33.25 -35.75 13.74
N ASN A 848 -32.76 -36.92 14.12
CA ASN A 848 -31.77 -37.68 13.35
C ASN A 848 -32.19 -39.16 13.35
N GLY A 849 -33.18 -39.50 12.51
CA GLY A 849 -33.78 -40.84 12.53
C GLY A 849 -34.80 -41.16 11.44
N SER A 850 -34.42 -42.08 10.54
CA SER A 850 -35.30 -43.01 9.81
C SER A 850 -36.28 -42.49 8.72
N MET A 851 -35.73 -42.20 7.53
CA MET A 851 -36.26 -42.69 6.23
C MET A 851 -35.19 -42.49 5.14
N GLY A 852 -35.00 -43.37 4.14
CA GLY A 852 -35.68 -44.65 3.93
C GLY A 852 -35.50 -45.28 2.53
N VAL A 853 -34.25 -45.47 2.07
CA VAL A 853 -33.83 -46.33 0.93
C VAL A 853 -34.40 -46.00 -0.48
N LEU A 854 -33.56 -45.41 -1.33
CA LEU A 854 -33.26 -45.78 -2.74
C LEU A 854 -31.92 -45.07 -3.07
N SER A 855 -30.73 -45.70 -3.20
CA SER A 855 -30.32 -46.87 -4.01
C SER A 855 -30.23 -46.58 -5.52
N ASP A 856 -29.20 -45.85 -5.95
CA ASP A 856 -28.05 -46.42 -6.70
C ASP A 856 -27.07 -45.32 -7.16
N ASP A 857 -25.82 -45.40 -6.70
CA ASP A 857 -24.56 -45.36 -7.49
C ASP A 857 -23.35 -45.19 -6.55
N GLU A 858 -22.28 -45.98 -6.77
CA GLU A 858 -21.04 -45.92 -5.97
C GLU A 858 -19.93 -45.16 -6.69
N GLU A 859 -19.22 -44.28 -5.97
CA GLU A 859 -17.75 -44.24 -5.89
C GLU A 859 -17.29 -43.28 -4.74
N PRO A 860 -16.01 -43.28 -4.31
CA PRO A 860 -15.73 -43.30 -2.86
C PRO A 860 -15.58 -41.95 -2.14
N MET A 861 -16.02 -41.95 -0.88
CA MET A 861 -15.71 -40.92 0.13
C MET A 861 -14.21 -40.82 0.42
N LYS A 862 -13.70 -39.60 0.58
CA LYS A 862 -12.34 -39.34 1.09
C LYS A 862 -12.23 -39.77 2.56
N PRO A 863 -11.12 -40.37 3.01
CA PRO A 863 -10.93 -40.71 4.41
C PRO A 863 -10.87 -39.45 5.28
N GLY A 864 -11.70 -39.38 6.32
CA GLY A 864 -11.50 -38.43 7.42
C GLY A 864 -10.22 -38.78 8.18
N LEU A 865 -9.43 -37.76 8.54
CA LEU A 865 -8.21 -37.95 9.33
C LEU A 865 -8.57 -38.52 10.71
N LYS A 866 -8.20 -39.78 10.96
CA LYS A 866 -8.16 -40.30 12.32
C LYS A 866 -7.02 -39.61 13.06
N GLN A 867 -7.32 -39.11 14.26
CA GLN A 867 -6.33 -38.59 15.18
C GLN A 867 -5.36 -39.75 15.53
N ARG A 868 -4.05 -39.51 15.41
CA ARG A 868 -3.03 -40.55 15.68
C ARG A 868 -2.98 -40.81 17.17
N LEU A 869 -2.93 -42.08 17.55
CA LEU A 869 -2.74 -42.49 18.95
C LEU A 869 -1.26 -42.32 19.29
N PHE A 870 -0.98 -41.90 20.53
CA PHE A 870 0.36 -41.79 21.07
C PHE A 870 0.34 -42.18 22.54
N CYS A 871 1.35 -42.92 22.98
CA CYS A 871 1.46 -43.36 24.35
C CYS A 871 2.65 -42.69 25.05
N ASP A 872 2.37 -41.68 25.88
CA ASP A 872 3.36 -40.91 26.66
C ASP A 872 4.22 -41.78 27.61
N ILE A 873 3.77 -43.01 27.92
CA ILE A 873 4.43 -43.94 28.85
C ILE A 873 5.49 -44.82 28.16
N CYS A 874 5.49 -44.91 26.83
CA CYS A 874 6.46 -45.75 26.10
C CYS A 874 6.97 -45.17 24.76
N ASP A 875 6.60 -43.94 24.40
CA ASP A 875 7.00 -43.22 23.18
C ASP A 875 6.64 -43.95 21.86
N ILE A 876 5.60 -44.80 21.85
CA ILE A 876 5.12 -45.50 20.66
C ILE A 876 3.87 -44.83 20.09
N PHE A 877 3.89 -44.56 18.79
CA PHE A 877 2.75 -44.07 18.02
C PHE A 877 1.88 -45.19 17.44
N ASP A 878 0.59 -44.89 17.25
CA ASP A 878 -0.42 -45.66 16.51
C ASP A 878 -0.66 -47.11 16.98
N ALA A 879 -0.08 -47.52 18.11
CA ALA A 879 -0.17 -48.88 18.65
C ALA A 879 -1.24 -49.04 19.75
N HIS A 880 -1.34 -48.05 20.65
CA HIS A 880 -2.31 -47.97 21.74
C HIS A 880 -2.39 -46.52 22.24
N ASP A 881 -3.42 -46.18 23.00
CA ASP A 881 -3.51 -44.91 23.74
C ASP A 881 -2.82 -45.03 25.11
N THR A 882 -2.53 -43.91 25.76
CA THR A 882 -1.75 -43.86 27.02
C THR A 882 -2.39 -44.67 28.16
N ASP A 883 -3.73 -44.71 28.22
CA ASP A 883 -4.49 -45.48 29.21
C ASP A 883 -4.41 -47.01 29.00
N ASP A 884 -4.22 -47.47 27.76
CA ASP A 884 -4.13 -48.90 27.40
C ASP A 884 -2.69 -49.45 27.47
N CYS A 885 -1.73 -48.68 27.98
CA CYS A 885 -0.32 -49.04 27.92
C CYS A 885 0.03 -50.29 28.75
N PRO A 886 0.58 -51.36 28.15
CA PRO A 886 0.79 -52.63 28.86
C PRO A 886 1.78 -52.53 30.02
N THR A 887 2.68 -51.55 30.03
CA THR A 887 3.60 -51.29 31.16
C THR A 887 2.88 -50.75 32.41
N GLN A 888 1.70 -50.12 32.29
CA GLN A 888 0.87 -49.79 33.47
C GLN A 888 0.42 -51.07 34.21
N SER A 889 0.26 -52.18 33.48
CA SER A 889 -0.26 -53.44 34.04
C SER A 889 0.81 -54.42 34.56
N SER A 890 2.10 -54.09 34.44
CA SER A 890 3.21 -55.06 34.60
C SER A 890 4.14 -54.80 35.79
N THR A 891 3.61 -54.61 37.00
CA THR A 891 4.36 -54.90 38.24
C THR A 891 3.49 -55.65 39.26
N SER A 892 4.08 -56.66 39.92
CA SER A 892 3.43 -57.42 40.99
C SER A 892 4.46 -57.91 42.01
N PHE A 893 4.00 -58.09 43.25
CA PHE A 893 4.71 -58.51 44.48
C PHE A 893 5.40 -57.43 45.34
N ASP A 894 4.82 -57.28 46.54
CA ASP A 894 5.43 -57.19 47.87
C ASP A 894 6.54 -56.11 48.16
N SER A 895 6.42 -55.26 49.19
CA SER A 895 5.45 -55.24 50.29
C SER A 895 5.31 -53.88 51.01
N GLN A 896 4.19 -53.70 51.73
CA GLN A 896 4.02 -52.78 52.88
C GLN A 896 4.38 -51.29 52.70
N GLY A 897 3.95 -50.68 51.59
CA GLY A 897 3.80 -49.21 51.52
C GLY A 897 2.56 -48.73 52.27
N ILE A 898 2.72 -47.88 53.30
CA ILE A 898 1.60 -47.37 54.12
C ILE A 898 0.79 -46.33 53.33
N GLN A 899 -0.54 -46.53 53.23
CA GLN A 899 -1.47 -45.50 52.74
C GLN A 899 -1.56 -44.33 53.74
N HIS A 900 -0.69 -43.34 53.59
CA HIS A 900 -0.70 -42.15 54.43
C HIS A 900 -1.77 -41.15 53.97
N HIS A 901 -2.99 -41.29 54.49
CA HIS A 901 -4.05 -40.29 54.36
C HIS A 901 -3.74 -39.05 55.24
N GLY A 902 -2.74 -38.27 54.84
CA GLY A 902 -2.42 -36.99 55.45
C GLY A 902 -3.50 -35.94 55.16
N ASN A 903 -3.83 -35.13 56.17
CA ASN A 903 -4.78 -34.03 56.01
C ASN A 903 -4.13 -32.88 55.24
N ARG A 904 -4.82 -32.27 54.27
CA ARG A 904 -4.23 -31.28 53.33
C ARG A 904 -3.76 -29.98 53.99
N ASN A 905 -4.08 -29.79 55.28
CA ASN A 905 -3.72 -28.60 56.07
C ASN A 905 -2.61 -28.87 57.12
N GLU A 906 -1.99 -30.05 57.14
CA GLU A 906 -0.88 -30.36 58.04
C GLU A 906 0.46 -30.27 57.31
N GLU A 907 1.37 -29.46 57.84
CA GLU A 907 2.67 -29.17 57.23
C GLU A 907 3.64 -30.33 57.47
N ARG A 908 4.27 -30.85 56.40
CA ARG A 908 5.04 -32.09 56.46
C ARG A 908 6.42 -31.84 57.08
N PRO A 909 6.84 -32.60 58.12
CA PRO A 909 8.18 -32.45 58.70
C PRO A 909 9.29 -32.64 57.65
N TYR A 910 10.14 -31.63 57.54
CA TYR A 910 11.30 -31.58 56.66
C TYR A 910 12.53 -31.13 57.47
N CYS A 911 13.65 -31.81 57.26
CA CYS A 911 14.92 -31.47 57.87
C CYS A 911 15.77 -30.64 56.91
N GLY A 912 16.09 -29.40 57.32
CA GLY A 912 17.00 -28.52 56.56
C GLY A 912 18.50 -28.84 56.72
N THR A 913 18.86 -29.83 57.54
CA THR A 913 20.26 -30.26 57.76
C THR A 913 20.66 -31.41 56.84
N CYS A 914 19.75 -32.39 56.63
CA CYS A 914 19.99 -33.57 55.79
C CYS A 914 19.06 -33.69 54.57
N GLU A 915 18.28 -32.63 54.29
CA GLU A 915 17.36 -32.49 53.15
C GLU A 915 16.29 -33.60 52.98
N MET A 916 15.98 -34.34 54.06
CA MET A 916 14.99 -35.41 54.05
C MET A 916 13.66 -35.05 54.75
N PHE A 917 12.57 -35.61 54.23
CA PHE A 917 11.23 -35.56 54.84
C PHE A 917 11.05 -36.67 55.87
N GLY A 918 10.55 -36.35 57.06
CA GLY A 918 10.17 -37.34 58.08
C GLY A 918 10.40 -36.90 59.53
N HIS A 919 11.27 -35.93 59.75
CA HIS A 919 11.54 -35.29 61.05
C HIS A 919 11.80 -33.79 60.82
N TRP A 920 11.82 -32.98 61.89
CA TRP A 920 12.19 -31.57 61.78
C TRP A 920 13.69 -31.35 61.99
N THR A 921 14.22 -30.23 61.47
CA THR A 921 15.65 -29.85 61.58
C THR A 921 16.23 -29.86 63.00
N HIS A 922 15.40 -29.73 64.04
CA HIS A 922 15.81 -29.75 65.45
C HIS A 922 15.80 -31.14 66.11
N GLU A 923 15.45 -32.18 65.34
CA GLU A 923 15.39 -33.59 65.73
C GLU A 923 16.39 -34.43 64.91
N CYS A 924 17.24 -33.78 64.10
CA CYS A 924 18.34 -34.39 63.35
C CYS A 924 19.51 -34.70 64.30
N ASP A 925 20.24 -35.77 64.04
CA ASP A 925 21.51 -36.05 64.73
C ASP A 925 22.66 -35.31 64.02
N ASP A 926 23.56 -34.68 64.78
CA ASP A 926 24.59 -33.78 64.24
C ASP A 926 25.74 -34.53 63.53
N GLU A 927 25.84 -35.86 63.70
CA GLU A 927 26.93 -36.68 63.14
C GLU A 927 26.69 -37.16 61.68
N GLU A 928 25.49 -36.99 61.11
CA GLU A 928 25.19 -37.31 59.69
C GLU A 928 25.03 -36.05 58.82
N THR A 929 26.15 -35.38 58.51
CA THR A 929 26.24 -34.27 57.55
C THR A 929 27.13 -34.62 56.35
N PHE A 930 26.84 -34.01 55.19
CA PHE A 930 27.51 -34.21 53.89
C PHE A 930 28.30 -32.97 53.45
#